data_AF-A0A251N987-F1
#
_entry.id   AF-A0A251N987-F1
#
_cell.length_a   1.000
_cell.length_b   1.000
_cell.length_c   1.000
_cell.angle_alpha   90.00
_cell.angle_beta   90.00
_cell.angle_gamma   90.00
#
_symmetry.space_group_name_H-M   'P 1'
#
loop_
_entity.id
_entity.type
_entity.pdbx_description
1 polymer ?
#
loop_
_entity_poly.entity_id
_entity_poly.type
_entity_poly.pdbx_seq_one_letter_code
_entity_poly.pdbx_strand_id
1 'polypeptide(L)'
;MLHAFEPDLPAKSAGCSVIIPKLKDLVPVLVNCFQDFIPEVQRGSLLDQQSFDCMLSILHSINLAVKFFFYMTDEGKLESRPSQEGLDVTMLTISMTLLKKLLVLFPLNMTNQLSERDDVEYFGLNAELTEIFLYLSKWICPPAILLEKVLEFLENSLRRKICPDTRIGKALEKREKWKKREKKEKQERQEKQLKHLISLLPFVPKLVSQVPDDWKYRLLQAFTEAFKDCNHVSPLKLACLSIMEEMLVPRQDVLYLDPSVPEILDFQIAWIRELPMLLILMGDKNPSCSQVVLHLLLRLGQRSLMNSSFAWEYDNMQFSLQPFFSNQNDGDSPFVKLPRDSQELSLCCLFYFSHLDSLLLKSIADCCLCPHLEHHVLFRIIEVLHSSYKSGHIQIADHISFLITLLSSFSVFPGTSDKKEFIESDVNISKESDVTISKESDVIILNRKALKSLTRIVQSCLSEMGDNSLVFQMLEKVILEQMSQIPPLDNLCAMLRMLITLDSKATIISQQAFISLGNILPWYLIDIVHCTAEEDKKVPGSICSSACCYYLTPCFVLFDKSHELLNVVLKTLGSWITKSSLACLTPDQIRSTTEISSRVDAVVSVLQLMHKDDKIWQIISSFKAEIDCILESIIVLQSSKEISMTIEERHMVQCALGRLRTLHSGMQSV
;
A
#
# COMPACT_ATOMS: atom_id res chain seq x y z
N MET A 1 -14.55 -17.01 10.96
CA MET A 1 -14.21 -18.40 10.56
C MET A 1 -12.74 -18.63 10.90
N LEU A 2 -12.42 -18.57 12.19
CA LEU A 2 -11.07 -18.59 12.75
C LEU A 2 -10.96 -19.89 13.56
N HIS A 3 -9.81 -20.56 13.51
CA HIS A 3 -9.52 -21.94 13.96
C HIS A 3 -9.69 -23.01 12.87
N ALA A 4 -8.75 -23.03 11.91
CA ALA A 4 -8.38 -24.24 11.21
C ALA A 4 -6.98 -24.05 10.65
N PHE A 5 -5.98 -24.62 11.33
CA PHE A 5 -4.65 -25.06 10.88
C PHE A 5 -3.73 -25.13 12.12
N GLU A 6 -4.10 -26.00 13.07
CA GLU A 6 -3.08 -26.65 13.89
C GLU A 6 -2.54 -27.82 13.05
N PRO A 7 -1.22 -27.96 12.86
CA PRO A 7 -0.67 -29.14 12.23
C PRO A 7 -0.87 -30.34 13.18
N ASP A 8 -1.38 -31.44 12.64
CA ASP A 8 -1.57 -32.71 13.35
C ASP A 8 -0.27 -33.14 14.07
N LEU A 9 -0.24 -32.99 15.40
CA LEU A 9 0.81 -33.51 16.26
C LEU A 9 0.73 -35.05 16.29
N PRO A 10 1.82 -35.78 15.99
CA PRO A 10 1.80 -37.23 16.07
C PRO A 10 1.79 -37.69 17.53
N ALA A 11 0.67 -38.27 17.97
CA ALA A 11 0.57 -38.99 19.24
C ALA A 11 1.47 -40.25 19.22
N LYS A 12 2.73 -40.16 19.69
CA LYS A 12 3.62 -41.32 19.87
C LYS A 12 4.57 -41.20 21.06
N SER A 13 4.06 -41.27 22.29
CA SER A 13 4.89 -41.38 23.50
C SER A 13 5.53 -42.76 23.72
N ALA A 14 5.10 -43.80 22.98
CA ALA A 14 5.59 -45.18 23.16
C ALA A 14 6.97 -45.47 22.52
N GLY A 15 7.44 -44.65 21.57
CA GLY A 15 8.72 -44.89 20.87
C GLY A 15 9.96 -44.35 21.60
N CYS A 16 9.79 -43.36 22.49
CA CYS A 16 10.91 -42.61 23.06
C CYS A 16 11.75 -43.44 24.05
N SER A 17 11.12 -44.35 24.80
CA SER A 17 11.81 -45.24 25.75
C SER A 17 12.82 -46.19 25.09
N VAL A 18 12.63 -46.50 23.80
CA VAL A 18 13.54 -47.33 23.00
C VAL A 18 14.65 -46.50 22.35
N ILE A 19 14.37 -45.23 22.04
CA ILE A 19 15.29 -44.34 21.31
C ILE A 19 16.37 -43.77 22.25
N ILE A 20 16.00 -43.33 23.45
CA ILE A 20 16.91 -42.70 24.43
C ILE A 20 18.16 -43.56 24.74
N PRO A 21 18.04 -44.85 25.11
CA PRO A 21 19.22 -45.67 25.41
C PRO A 21 20.09 -45.91 24.16
N LYS A 22 19.48 -46.03 22.97
CA LYS A 22 20.24 -46.17 21.72
C LYS A 22 21.05 -44.91 21.40
N LEU A 23 20.48 -43.73 21.61
CA LEU A 23 21.19 -42.46 21.43
C LEU A 23 22.30 -42.28 22.46
N LYS A 24 22.09 -42.72 23.71
CA LYS A 24 23.12 -42.72 24.77
C LYS A 24 24.37 -43.49 24.37
N ASP A 25 24.20 -44.64 23.71
CA ASP A 25 25.32 -45.47 23.27
C ASP A 25 25.92 -44.96 21.95
N LEU A 26 25.09 -44.41 21.05
CA LEU A 26 25.51 -43.96 19.72
C LEU A 26 26.29 -42.64 19.74
N VAL A 27 25.86 -41.64 20.52
CA VAL A 27 26.50 -40.31 20.51
C VAL A 27 27.99 -40.36 20.89
N PRO A 28 28.42 -41.11 21.93
CA PRO A 28 29.85 -41.27 22.23
C PRO A 28 30.65 -41.91 21.09
N VAL A 29 30.04 -42.87 20.36
CA VAL A 29 30.68 -43.51 19.20
C VAL A 29 30.88 -42.48 18.08
N LEU A 30 29.84 -41.71 17.76
CA LEU A 30 29.92 -40.63 16.76
C LEU A 30 30.98 -39.59 17.12
N VAL A 31 31.07 -39.20 18.40
CA VAL A 31 32.10 -38.28 18.88
C VAL A 31 33.50 -38.85 18.70
N ASN A 32 33.72 -40.13 19.03
CA ASN A 32 35.03 -40.77 18.81
C ASN A 32 35.36 -40.83 17.30
N CYS A 33 34.40 -41.19 16.44
CA CYS A 33 34.58 -41.17 14.99
C CYS A 33 34.94 -39.78 14.46
N PHE A 34 34.36 -38.72 15.03
CA PHE A 34 34.74 -37.35 14.68
C PHE A 34 36.17 -37.02 15.14
N GLN A 35 36.56 -37.48 16.34
CA GLN A 35 37.90 -37.27 16.89
C GLN A 35 39.01 -37.92 16.06
N ASP A 36 38.71 -39.02 15.36
CA ASP A 36 39.68 -39.70 14.50
C ASP A 36 40.19 -38.81 13.35
N PHE A 37 39.42 -37.81 12.92
CA PHE A 37 39.82 -36.83 11.89
C PHE A 37 40.67 -35.68 12.42
N ILE A 38 40.70 -35.45 13.73
CA ILE A 38 41.32 -34.26 14.34
C ILE A 38 42.85 -34.19 14.17
N PRO A 39 43.61 -35.30 14.28
CA PRO A 39 45.05 -35.25 14.03
C PRO A 39 45.41 -34.77 12.62
N GLU A 40 44.54 -35.01 11.63
CA GLU A 40 44.73 -34.54 10.25
C GLU A 40 44.36 -33.07 10.11
N VAL A 41 43.26 -32.63 10.74
CA VAL A 41 42.88 -31.21 10.81
C VAL A 41 43.98 -30.36 11.46
N GLN A 42 44.57 -30.83 12.57
CA GLN A 42 45.61 -30.10 13.29
C GLN A 42 46.97 -30.07 12.58
N ARG A 43 47.24 -31.03 11.70
CA ARG A 43 48.46 -31.04 10.86
C ARG A 43 48.37 -30.10 9.67
N GLY A 44 47.21 -29.47 9.43
CA GLY A 44 46.96 -28.64 8.26
C GLY A 44 47.01 -29.42 6.94
N SER A 45 46.84 -30.75 6.98
CA SER A 45 46.74 -31.56 5.77
C SER A 45 45.42 -31.26 5.06
N LEU A 46 45.47 -31.14 3.74
CA LEU A 46 44.29 -30.90 2.91
C LEU A 46 43.37 -32.13 2.99
N LEU A 47 42.26 -32.02 3.73
CA LEU A 47 41.21 -33.04 3.74
C LEU A 47 40.52 -33.06 2.37
N ASP A 48 40.14 -34.24 1.89
CA ASP A 48 39.33 -34.35 0.69
C ASP A 48 37.86 -34.02 0.97
N GLN A 49 37.10 -33.71 -0.09
CA GLN A 49 35.68 -33.37 0.02
C GLN A 49 34.88 -34.46 0.75
N GLN A 50 35.22 -35.73 0.52
CA GLN A 50 34.52 -36.86 1.12
C GLN A 50 34.74 -36.93 2.64
N SER A 51 35.93 -36.61 3.13
CA SER A 51 36.21 -36.51 4.56
C SER A 51 35.43 -35.36 5.20
N PHE A 52 35.35 -34.20 4.55
CA PHE A 52 34.52 -33.08 5.03
C PHE A 52 33.03 -33.45 5.08
N ASP A 53 32.50 -34.06 4.01
CA ASP A 53 31.10 -34.48 3.96
C ASP A 53 30.80 -35.54 5.04
N CYS A 54 31.76 -36.42 5.34
CA CYS A 54 31.67 -37.40 6.43
C CYS A 54 31.65 -36.71 7.80
N MET A 55 32.60 -35.81 8.07
CA MET A 55 32.66 -35.03 9.32
C MET A 55 31.38 -34.24 9.55
N LEU A 56 30.85 -33.59 8.50
CA LEU A 56 29.60 -32.84 8.56
C LEU A 56 28.41 -33.75 8.84
N SER A 57 28.35 -34.94 8.23
CA SER A 57 27.30 -35.93 8.47
C SER A 57 27.32 -36.47 9.91
N ILE A 58 28.51 -36.66 10.47
CA ILE A 58 28.68 -37.04 11.89
C ILE A 58 28.17 -35.93 12.80
N LEU A 59 28.59 -34.67 12.57
CA LEU A 59 28.10 -33.52 13.34
C LEU A 59 26.59 -33.36 13.24
N HIS A 60 26.02 -33.49 12.03
CA HIS A 60 24.59 -33.41 11.82
C HIS A 60 23.83 -34.50 12.59
N SER A 61 24.37 -35.73 12.62
CA SER A 61 23.80 -36.84 13.39
C SER A 61 23.82 -36.58 14.89
N ILE A 62 24.91 -35.98 15.39
CA ILE A 62 25.02 -35.53 16.79
C ILE A 62 24.02 -34.40 17.07
N ASN A 63 23.93 -33.41 16.18
CA ASN A 63 23.02 -32.27 16.30
C ASN A 63 21.55 -32.72 16.34
N LEU A 64 21.15 -33.67 15.49
CA LEU A 64 19.83 -34.29 15.51
C LEU A 64 19.54 -35.00 16.84
N ALA A 65 20.53 -35.72 17.40
CA ALA A 65 20.37 -36.34 18.72
C ALA A 65 20.15 -35.28 19.81
N VAL A 66 20.94 -34.19 19.81
CA VAL A 66 20.79 -33.08 20.77
C VAL A 66 19.43 -32.38 20.62
N LYS A 67 18.96 -32.14 19.39
CA LYS A 67 17.63 -31.56 19.12
C LYS A 67 16.50 -32.48 19.57
N PHE A 68 16.61 -33.79 19.35
CA PHE A 68 15.65 -34.78 19.83
C PHE A 68 15.53 -34.72 21.35
N PHE A 69 16.68 -34.68 22.03
CA PHE A 69 16.73 -34.48 23.48
C PHE A 69 16.09 -33.14 23.88
N PHE A 70 16.39 -32.04 23.19
CA PHE A 70 15.78 -30.72 23.41
C PHE A 70 14.26 -30.75 23.36
N TYR A 71 13.71 -31.27 22.27
CA TYR A 71 12.27 -31.37 22.02
C TYR A 71 11.53 -32.12 23.13
N MET A 72 12.14 -33.19 23.67
CA MET A 72 11.56 -33.98 24.76
C MET A 72 11.44 -33.24 26.10
N THR A 73 12.10 -32.10 26.27
CA THR A 73 12.08 -31.32 27.52
C THR A 73 11.31 -30.01 27.44
N ASP A 74 11.23 -29.39 26.25
CA ASP A 74 10.65 -28.05 26.05
C ASP A 74 9.11 -28.11 25.87
N GLU A 75 8.58 -29.20 25.31
CA GLU A 75 7.14 -29.47 25.31
C GLU A 75 6.69 -30.04 26.67
N GLY A 76 6.40 -29.16 27.62
CA GLY A 76 5.68 -29.47 28.86
C GLY A 76 4.22 -29.93 28.66
N LYS A 77 3.94 -30.78 27.65
CA LYS A 77 2.60 -31.29 27.27
C LYS A 77 2.54 -32.79 26.97
N LEU A 78 3.51 -33.60 27.41
CA LEU A 78 3.33 -35.06 27.41
C LEU A 78 2.89 -35.56 28.80
N GLU A 79 1.60 -35.86 28.94
CA GLU A 79 0.95 -36.48 30.11
C GLU A 79 1.44 -37.92 30.43
N SER A 80 2.49 -38.42 29.79
CA SER A 80 3.06 -39.74 30.10
C SER A 80 4.58 -39.67 30.27
N ARG A 81 5.00 -39.34 31.50
CA ARG A 81 6.40 -39.31 31.92
C ARG A 81 6.96 -40.72 32.13
N PRO A 82 8.06 -41.13 31.46
CA PRO A 82 9.01 -42.06 32.06
C PRO A 82 9.76 -41.34 33.22
N SER A 83 10.23 -42.09 34.21
CA SER A 83 10.88 -41.57 35.44
C SER A 83 11.93 -40.49 35.14
N GLN A 84 11.66 -39.28 35.60
CA GLN A 84 12.39 -38.04 35.28
C GLN A 84 13.89 -38.10 35.63
N GLU A 85 14.29 -38.87 36.65
CA GLU A 85 15.69 -39.00 37.07
C GLU A 85 16.60 -39.70 36.04
N GLY A 86 16.09 -40.66 35.26
CA GLY A 86 16.91 -41.44 34.33
C GLY A 86 17.25 -40.70 33.02
N LEU A 87 16.34 -39.82 32.58
CA LEU A 87 16.52 -38.99 31.40
C LEU A 87 17.54 -37.89 31.69
N ASP A 88 17.37 -37.15 32.78
CA ASP A 88 18.25 -36.03 33.16
C ASP A 88 19.71 -36.47 33.34
N VAL A 89 19.95 -37.64 33.96
CA VAL A 89 21.30 -38.20 34.12
C VAL A 89 21.92 -38.60 32.78
N THR A 90 21.13 -39.22 31.89
CA THR A 90 21.60 -39.62 30.56
C THR A 90 21.98 -38.40 29.73
N MET A 91 21.17 -37.34 29.81
CA MET A 91 21.38 -36.11 29.06
C MET A 91 22.60 -35.34 29.57
N LEU A 92 22.76 -35.20 30.88
CA LEU A 92 23.97 -34.64 31.49
C LEU A 92 25.23 -35.40 31.07
N THR A 93 25.18 -36.73 31.01
CA THR A 93 26.31 -37.56 30.59
C THR A 93 26.69 -37.31 29.13
N ILE A 94 25.70 -37.25 28.22
CA ILE A 94 25.91 -36.97 26.80
C ILE A 94 26.47 -35.56 26.61
N SER A 95 25.85 -34.57 27.25
CA SER A 95 26.29 -33.17 27.15
C SER A 95 27.70 -32.95 27.70
N MET A 96 28.07 -33.59 28.82
CA MET A 96 29.44 -33.54 29.34
C MET A 96 30.44 -34.23 28.42
N THR A 97 30.03 -35.31 27.74
CA THR A 97 30.85 -35.98 26.73
C THR A 97 31.09 -35.06 25.54
N LEU A 98 30.04 -34.42 25.01
CA LEU A 98 30.14 -33.45 23.92
C LEU A 98 31.01 -32.25 24.32
N LEU A 99 30.81 -31.71 25.52
CA LEU A 99 31.58 -30.58 26.01
C LEU A 99 33.08 -30.90 26.11
N LYS A 100 33.44 -32.04 26.71
CA LYS A 100 34.85 -32.42 26.96
C LYS A 100 35.58 -32.93 25.73
N LYS A 101 34.89 -33.64 24.83
CA LYS A 101 35.53 -34.33 23.70
C LYS A 101 35.35 -33.63 22.37
N LEU A 102 34.20 -33.02 22.14
CA LEU A 102 33.85 -32.42 20.85
C LEU A 102 34.09 -30.91 20.87
N LEU A 103 33.53 -30.20 21.83
CA LEU A 103 33.54 -28.73 21.85
C LEU A 103 34.88 -28.12 22.32
N VAL A 104 35.73 -28.87 23.03
CA VAL A 104 37.12 -28.45 23.32
C VAL A 104 37.92 -28.21 22.04
N LEU A 105 37.52 -28.83 20.93
CA LEU A 105 38.19 -28.72 19.63
C LEU A 105 37.83 -27.43 18.89
N PHE A 106 36.89 -26.63 19.41
CA PHE A 106 36.42 -25.42 18.76
C PHE A 106 37.36 -24.21 18.98
N PRO A 107 37.62 -23.37 17.95
CA PRO A 107 37.29 -23.58 16.53
C PRO A 107 38.26 -24.59 15.88
N LEU A 108 37.79 -25.34 14.87
CA LEU A 108 38.57 -26.41 14.24
C LEU A 108 39.77 -25.93 13.41
N ASN A 109 39.87 -24.62 13.12
CA ASN A 109 40.95 -24.05 12.33
C ASN A 109 41.48 -22.77 12.99
N MET A 110 42.75 -22.79 13.43
CA MET A 110 43.43 -21.66 14.08
C MET A 110 44.48 -20.98 13.18
N THR A 111 44.75 -21.51 11.98
CA THR A 111 45.90 -21.11 11.16
C THR A 111 45.47 -20.44 9.85
N ASN A 112 45.78 -19.14 9.71
CA ASN A 112 45.47 -18.25 8.57
C ASN A 112 46.15 -18.61 7.22
N GLN A 113 46.43 -19.88 6.91
CA GLN A 113 47.23 -20.28 5.73
C GLN A 113 46.48 -21.17 4.71
N LEU A 114 45.15 -21.21 4.74
CA LEU A 114 44.37 -22.09 3.84
C LEU A 114 43.78 -21.36 2.63
N SER A 115 43.40 -22.14 1.61
CA SER A 115 42.78 -21.61 0.40
C SER A 115 41.35 -21.14 0.70
N GLU A 116 40.81 -20.19 -0.09
CA GLU A 116 39.43 -19.69 0.05
C GLU A 116 38.36 -20.81 0.01
N ARG A 117 38.69 -22.01 -0.48
CA ARG A 117 37.79 -23.16 -0.54
C ARG A 117 37.68 -23.88 0.80
N ASP A 118 38.81 -24.16 1.44
CA ASP A 118 38.86 -24.87 2.72
C ASP A 118 38.21 -24.04 3.84
N ASP A 119 38.32 -22.71 3.75
CA ASP A 119 37.65 -21.75 4.64
C ASP A 119 36.12 -21.90 4.66
N VAL A 120 35.50 -22.39 3.59
CA VAL A 120 34.04 -22.60 3.50
C VAL A 120 33.64 -23.90 4.19
N GLU A 121 34.43 -24.95 4.03
CA GLU A 121 34.17 -26.28 4.59
C GLU A 121 34.35 -26.27 6.12
N TYR A 122 35.44 -25.66 6.61
CA TYR A 122 35.63 -25.43 8.04
C TYR A 122 34.58 -24.49 8.65
N PHE A 123 34.08 -23.51 7.89
CA PHE A 123 32.97 -22.67 8.33
C PHE A 123 31.71 -23.50 8.60
N GLY A 124 31.35 -24.41 7.70
CA GLY A 124 30.19 -25.30 7.88
C GLY A 124 30.32 -26.20 9.11
N LEU A 125 31.49 -26.79 9.34
CA LEU A 125 31.76 -27.60 10.54
C LEU A 125 31.69 -26.78 11.83
N ASN A 126 32.31 -25.59 11.85
CA ASN A 126 32.27 -24.70 13.00
C ASN A 126 30.84 -24.18 13.27
N ALA A 127 30.04 -23.95 12.23
CA ALA A 127 28.64 -23.56 12.40
C ALA A 127 27.78 -24.68 13.01
N GLU A 128 27.92 -25.93 12.58
CA GLU A 128 27.23 -27.06 13.22
C GLU A 128 27.68 -27.27 14.68
N LEU A 129 28.98 -27.15 14.96
CA LEU A 129 29.50 -27.19 16.34
C LEU A 129 28.92 -26.06 17.19
N THR A 130 28.80 -24.86 16.62
CA THR A 130 28.19 -23.71 17.28
C THR A 130 26.72 -23.97 17.58
N GLU A 131 25.96 -24.51 16.63
CA GLU A 131 24.55 -24.86 16.87
C GLU A 131 24.41 -25.90 17.99
N ILE A 132 25.21 -26.97 17.97
CA ILE A 132 25.25 -27.98 19.04
C ILE A 132 25.54 -27.31 20.39
N PHE A 133 26.56 -26.44 20.45
CA PHE A 133 26.90 -25.69 21.66
C PHE A 133 25.71 -24.86 22.17
N LEU A 134 25.02 -24.15 21.28
CA LEU A 134 23.91 -23.26 21.63
C LEU A 134 22.67 -24.02 22.10
N TYR A 135 22.43 -25.26 21.65
CA TYR A 135 21.41 -26.12 22.26
C TYR A 135 21.83 -26.61 23.64
N LEU A 136 23.09 -27.03 23.80
CA LEU A 136 23.61 -27.51 25.08
C LEU A 136 23.66 -26.40 26.15
N SER A 137 23.96 -25.16 25.77
CA SER A 137 24.03 -24.02 26.69
C SER A 137 22.67 -23.65 27.29
N LYS A 138 21.55 -24.05 26.64
CA LYS A 138 20.22 -23.90 27.23
C LYS A 138 20.02 -24.80 28.45
N TRP A 139 20.83 -25.85 28.60
CA TRP A 139 20.64 -26.92 29.58
C TRP A 139 21.73 -26.99 30.64
N ILE A 140 22.96 -26.67 30.26
CA ILE A 140 24.13 -26.67 31.14
C ILE A 140 24.80 -25.31 31.03
N CYS A 141 25.43 -24.85 32.11
CA CYS A 141 26.28 -23.66 32.07
C CYS A 141 27.66 -24.04 31.47
N PRO A 142 27.97 -23.67 30.21
CA PRO A 142 29.26 -24.00 29.61
C PRO A 142 30.40 -23.15 30.19
N PRO A 143 31.66 -23.56 30.02
CA PRO A 143 32.82 -22.77 30.44
C PRO A 143 32.87 -21.42 29.71
N ALA A 144 33.15 -20.33 30.45
CA ALA A 144 33.18 -18.97 29.90
C ALA A 144 34.11 -18.80 28.69
N ILE A 145 35.29 -19.45 28.72
CA ILE A 145 36.27 -19.41 27.62
C ILE A 145 35.69 -19.98 26.31
N LEU A 146 34.87 -21.02 26.40
CA LEU A 146 34.24 -21.63 25.23
C LEU A 146 33.11 -20.73 24.70
N LEU A 147 32.35 -20.09 25.60
CA LEU A 147 31.34 -19.11 25.22
C LEU A 147 32.00 -17.93 24.48
N GLU A 148 33.09 -17.37 24.98
CA GLU A 148 33.82 -16.28 24.30
C GLU A 148 34.23 -16.64 22.87
N LYS A 149 34.81 -17.83 22.67
CA LYS A 149 35.18 -18.31 21.32
C LYS A 149 33.97 -18.44 20.39
N VAL A 150 32.85 -18.92 20.90
CA VAL A 150 31.61 -19.06 20.12
C VAL A 150 31.03 -17.69 19.77
N LEU A 151 31.05 -16.74 20.70
CA LEU A 151 30.60 -15.36 20.45
C LEU A 151 31.49 -14.65 19.42
N GLU A 152 32.81 -14.83 19.49
CA GLU A 152 33.75 -14.32 18.50
C GLU A 152 33.49 -14.91 17.11
N PHE A 153 33.25 -16.22 17.03
CA PHE A 153 32.88 -16.87 15.78
C PHE A 153 31.55 -16.33 15.22
N LEU A 154 30.53 -16.15 16.05
CA LEU A 154 29.22 -15.60 15.64
C LEU A 154 29.36 -14.15 15.14
N GLU A 155 30.10 -13.30 15.86
CA GLU A 155 30.38 -11.93 15.44
C GLU A 155 31.06 -11.90 14.06
N ASN A 156 32.14 -12.67 13.90
CA ASN A 156 32.88 -12.76 12.64
C ASN A 156 32.03 -13.34 11.51
N SER A 157 31.13 -14.29 11.81
CA SER A 157 30.21 -14.89 10.84
C SER A 157 29.18 -13.89 10.34
N LEU A 158 28.66 -13.03 11.23
CA LEU A 158 27.69 -11.98 10.89
C LEU A 158 28.35 -10.83 10.13
N ARG A 159 29.57 -10.41 10.52
CA ARG A 159 30.32 -9.33 9.85
C ARG A 159 30.90 -9.73 8.49
N ARG A 160 30.90 -11.01 8.15
CA ARG A 160 31.50 -11.49 6.90
C ARG A 160 30.71 -10.92 5.71
N LYS A 161 31.31 -9.95 5.01
CA LYS A 161 30.69 -9.27 3.86
C LYS A 161 30.18 -10.29 2.83
N ILE A 162 28.86 -10.33 2.67
CA ILE A 162 28.22 -11.02 1.56
C ILE A 162 28.40 -10.09 0.35
N CYS A 163 29.40 -10.35 -0.49
CA CYS A 163 29.68 -9.48 -1.64
C CYS A 163 28.43 -9.28 -2.52
N PRO A 164 27.95 -8.04 -2.74
CA PRO A 164 26.95 -7.78 -3.76
C PRO A 164 27.58 -7.96 -5.15
N ASP A 165 26.90 -8.72 -5.99
CA ASP A 165 27.33 -9.03 -7.35
C ASP A 165 27.26 -7.75 -8.21
N THR A 166 28.35 -7.00 -8.38
CA THR A 166 28.38 -5.94 -9.39
C THR A 166 29.77 -5.73 -10.01
N ARG A 167 29.75 -5.75 -11.35
CA ARG A 167 30.78 -5.42 -12.35
C ARG A 167 31.81 -6.51 -12.62
N ILE A 168 31.82 -6.99 -13.87
CA ILE A 168 33.01 -7.09 -14.73
C ILE A 168 32.55 -7.24 -16.18
N GLY A 169 32.92 -6.26 -17.01
CA GLY A 169 32.77 -6.29 -18.46
C GLY A 169 33.87 -7.10 -19.17
N LYS A 170 33.45 -7.73 -20.27
CA LYS A 170 34.13 -8.15 -21.51
C LYS A 170 35.55 -8.75 -21.46
N ALA A 171 35.65 -10.05 -21.81
CA ALA A 171 36.65 -10.61 -22.75
C ALA A 171 36.42 -12.13 -23.01
N LEU A 172 36.06 -12.42 -24.27
CA LEU A 172 36.06 -13.67 -25.09
C LEU A 172 35.53 -15.02 -24.54
N GLU A 173 34.66 -15.64 -25.35
CA GLU A 173 33.79 -16.81 -25.12
C GLU A 173 34.40 -18.08 -24.50
N LYS A 174 35.71 -18.34 -24.60
CA LYS A 174 36.33 -19.47 -23.86
C LYS A 174 36.54 -19.16 -22.37
N ARG A 175 36.68 -17.89 -22.01
CA ARG A 175 36.65 -17.39 -20.62
C ARG A 175 35.25 -17.39 -20.05
N GLU A 176 34.19 -17.36 -20.87
CA GLU A 176 32.82 -17.36 -20.37
C GLU A 176 32.40 -18.69 -19.74
N LYS A 177 32.83 -19.84 -20.27
CA LYS A 177 32.54 -21.14 -19.63
C LYS A 177 33.24 -21.30 -18.28
N TRP A 178 34.51 -20.91 -18.19
CA TRP A 178 35.26 -20.93 -16.93
C TRP A 178 34.73 -19.88 -15.95
N LYS A 179 34.44 -18.66 -16.40
CA LYS A 179 33.78 -17.62 -15.58
C LYS A 179 32.37 -18.04 -15.14
N LYS A 180 31.60 -18.75 -15.96
CA LYS A 180 30.28 -19.29 -15.58
C LYS A 180 30.40 -20.41 -14.54
N ARG A 181 31.38 -21.31 -14.67
CA ARG A 181 31.66 -22.36 -13.67
C ARG A 181 32.17 -21.76 -12.35
N GLU A 182 33.12 -20.85 -12.41
CA GLU A 182 33.66 -20.16 -11.23
C GLU A 182 32.58 -19.33 -10.52
N LYS A 183 31.71 -18.64 -11.27
CA LYS A 183 30.54 -17.96 -10.73
C LYS A 183 29.57 -18.93 -10.07
N LYS A 184 29.27 -20.06 -10.71
CA LYS A 184 28.36 -21.07 -10.16
C LYS A 184 28.92 -21.68 -8.87
N GLU A 185 30.21 -22.02 -8.84
CA GLU A 185 30.87 -22.55 -7.64
C GLU A 185 30.93 -21.51 -6.52
N LYS A 186 31.20 -20.23 -6.82
CA LYS A 186 31.16 -19.15 -5.84
C LYS A 186 29.75 -18.94 -5.27
N GLN A 187 28.72 -18.99 -6.12
CA GLN A 187 27.31 -18.89 -5.71
C GLN A 187 26.91 -20.07 -4.81
N GLU A 188 27.21 -21.32 -5.20
CA GLU A 188 26.92 -22.52 -4.41
C GLU A 188 27.62 -22.48 -3.04
N ARG A 189 28.85 -21.95 -2.96
CA ARG A 189 29.57 -21.74 -1.69
C ARG A 189 28.89 -20.71 -0.80
N GLN A 190 28.50 -19.58 -1.37
CA GLN A 190 27.79 -18.53 -0.63
C GLN A 190 26.44 -19.05 -0.11
N GLU A 191 25.68 -19.79 -0.90
CA GLU A 191 24.42 -20.39 -0.47
C GLU A 191 24.60 -21.41 0.67
N LYS A 192 25.66 -22.24 0.62
CA LYS A 192 25.99 -23.17 1.72
C LYS A 192 26.31 -22.41 3.01
N GLN A 193 27.14 -21.37 2.95
CA GLN A 193 27.45 -20.55 4.11
C GLN A 193 26.20 -19.84 4.65
N LEU A 194 25.34 -19.33 3.77
CA LEU A 194 24.11 -18.65 4.15
C LEU A 194 23.17 -19.56 4.93
N LYS A 195 23.04 -20.83 4.51
CA LYS A 195 22.22 -21.84 5.21
C LYS A 195 22.69 -22.05 6.66
N HIS A 196 24.00 -22.18 6.86
CA HIS A 196 24.58 -22.33 8.19
C HIS A 196 24.45 -21.05 9.02
N LEU A 197 24.57 -19.87 8.42
CA LEU A 197 24.34 -18.62 9.16
C LEU A 197 22.88 -18.49 9.61
N ILE A 198 21.93 -18.82 8.72
CA ILE A 198 20.49 -18.77 9.01
C ILE A 198 20.12 -19.71 10.15
N SER A 199 20.74 -20.89 10.28
CA SER A 199 20.46 -21.81 11.40
C SER A 199 20.93 -21.30 12.76
N LEU A 200 21.90 -20.36 12.79
CA LEU A 200 22.43 -19.77 14.02
C LEU A 200 21.65 -18.53 14.49
N LEU A 201 20.95 -17.84 13.58
CA LEU A 201 20.19 -16.63 13.89
C LEU A 201 19.12 -16.79 15.01
N PRO A 202 18.36 -17.90 15.09
CA PRO A 202 17.36 -18.11 16.15
C PRO A 202 17.89 -18.08 17.59
N PHE A 203 19.21 -18.18 17.79
CA PHE A 203 19.81 -18.13 19.12
C PHE A 203 20.19 -16.72 19.55
N VAL A 204 20.26 -15.76 18.63
CA VAL A 204 20.70 -14.37 18.88
C VAL A 204 19.87 -13.68 19.97
N PRO A 205 18.51 -13.72 19.98
CA PRO A 205 17.72 -13.02 21.01
C PRO A 205 18.07 -13.48 22.43
N LYS A 206 18.14 -14.80 22.63
CA LYS A 206 18.49 -15.40 23.91
C LYS A 206 19.93 -15.09 24.33
N LEU A 207 20.88 -15.15 23.40
CA LEU A 207 22.28 -14.80 23.67
C LEU A 207 22.40 -13.35 24.14
N VAL A 208 21.78 -12.42 23.43
CA VAL A 208 21.79 -10.98 23.76
C VAL A 208 21.22 -10.69 25.16
N SER A 209 20.28 -11.51 25.65
CA SER A 209 19.76 -11.38 27.01
C SER A 209 20.65 -11.96 28.12
N GLN A 210 21.63 -12.80 27.78
CA GLN A 210 22.42 -13.57 28.74
C GLN A 210 23.89 -13.15 28.83
N VAL A 211 24.42 -12.51 27.79
CA VAL A 211 25.83 -12.11 27.72
C VAL A 211 26.08 -10.76 28.41
N PRO A 212 27.32 -10.49 28.88
CA PRO A 212 27.71 -9.18 29.39
C PRO A 212 27.54 -8.06 28.34
N ASP A 213 27.39 -6.82 28.81
CA ASP A 213 27.07 -5.65 27.97
C ASP A 213 28.05 -5.43 26.80
N ASP A 214 29.36 -5.66 27.01
CA ASP A 214 30.37 -5.55 25.95
C ASP A 214 30.09 -6.51 24.77
N TRP A 215 29.76 -7.76 25.08
CA TRP A 215 29.40 -8.76 24.07
C TRP A 215 28.03 -8.49 23.46
N LYS A 216 27.09 -8.01 24.26
CA LYS A 216 25.75 -7.62 23.82
C LYS A 216 25.84 -6.58 22.71
N TYR A 217 26.63 -5.52 22.91
CA TYR A 217 26.85 -4.48 21.92
C TYR A 217 27.49 -5.02 20.63
N ARG A 218 28.57 -5.80 20.75
CA ARG A 218 29.28 -6.37 19.60
C ARG A 218 28.38 -7.27 18.75
N LEU A 219 27.56 -8.10 19.38
CA LEU A 219 26.62 -8.98 18.69
C LEU A 219 25.51 -8.19 18.00
N LEU A 220 24.92 -7.20 18.67
CA LEU A 220 23.88 -6.35 18.08
C LEU A 220 24.41 -5.54 16.91
N GLN A 221 25.64 -5.03 17.01
CA GLN A 221 26.31 -4.34 15.93
C GLN A 221 26.53 -5.28 14.73
N ALA A 222 27.11 -6.46 14.95
CA ALA A 222 27.35 -7.42 13.89
C ALA A 222 26.06 -7.90 13.22
N PHE A 223 25.00 -8.14 14.00
CA PHE A 223 23.68 -8.48 13.48
C PHE A 223 23.08 -7.34 12.63
N THR A 224 23.21 -6.09 13.10
CA THR A 224 22.71 -4.92 12.37
C THR A 224 23.46 -4.69 11.05
N GLU A 225 24.78 -4.87 11.05
CA GLU A 225 25.60 -4.80 9.84
C GLU A 225 25.21 -5.93 8.86
N ALA A 226 25.06 -7.16 9.33
CA ALA A 226 24.61 -8.28 8.52
C ALA A 226 23.23 -8.02 7.87
N PHE A 227 22.29 -7.45 8.64
CA PHE A 227 20.98 -7.06 8.15
C PHE A 227 21.07 -5.95 7.09
N LYS A 228 21.90 -4.93 7.29
CA LYS A 228 22.05 -3.81 6.34
C LYS A 228 22.74 -4.22 5.04
N ASP A 229 23.75 -5.08 5.12
CA ASP A 229 24.59 -5.47 3.98
C ASP A 229 23.94 -6.57 3.11
N CYS A 230 23.00 -7.37 3.65
CA CYS A 230 22.40 -8.45 2.90
C CYS A 230 21.38 -7.97 1.85
N ASN A 231 21.30 -8.70 0.72
CA ASN A 231 20.35 -8.41 -0.34
C ASN A 231 18.91 -8.42 0.20
N HIS A 232 18.11 -7.41 -0.16
CA HIS A 232 16.73 -7.18 0.27
C HIS A 232 15.79 -8.37 -0.02
N VAL A 233 16.10 -9.23 -0.98
CA VAL A 233 15.31 -10.44 -1.31
C VAL A 233 15.94 -11.74 -0.80
N SER A 234 17.05 -11.67 -0.04
CA SER A 234 17.75 -12.87 0.42
C SER A 234 17.01 -13.60 1.54
N PRO A 235 17.14 -14.95 1.63
CA PRO A 235 16.64 -15.71 2.78
C PRO A 235 17.21 -15.23 4.12
N LEU A 236 18.43 -14.69 4.12
CA LEU A 236 19.04 -14.10 5.31
C LEU A 236 18.31 -12.84 5.77
N LYS A 237 17.89 -11.96 4.84
CA LYS A 237 17.09 -10.78 5.18
C LYS A 237 15.79 -11.18 5.88
N LEU A 238 15.11 -12.19 5.35
CA LEU A 238 13.89 -12.75 5.95
C LEU A 238 14.13 -13.36 7.34
N ALA A 239 15.20 -14.13 7.49
CA ALA A 239 15.58 -14.69 8.78
C ALA A 239 15.86 -13.57 9.79
N CYS A 240 16.64 -12.54 9.41
CA CYS A 240 16.89 -11.38 10.26
C CYS A 240 15.58 -10.67 10.67
N LEU A 241 14.63 -10.47 9.74
CA LEU A 241 13.33 -9.85 10.05
C LEU A 241 12.54 -10.67 11.09
N SER A 242 12.53 -12.00 10.97
CA SER A 242 11.89 -12.87 11.96
C SER A 242 12.55 -12.78 13.34
N ILE A 243 13.88 -12.63 13.40
CA ILE A 243 14.61 -12.47 14.66
C ILE A 243 14.41 -11.07 15.25
N MET A 244 14.37 -10.03 14.42
CA MET A 244 14.03 -8.67 14.82
C MET A 244 12.62 -8.62 15.42
N GLU A 245 11.66 -9.32 14.82
CA GLU A 245 10.31 -9.44 15.36
C GLU A 245 10.31 -10.02 16.78
N GLU A 246 11.08 -11.08 17.03
CA GLU A 246 11.22 -11.68 18.36
C GLU A 246 11.85 -10.71 19.38
N MET A 247 12.87 -9.95 18.97
CA MET A 247 13.58 -9.02 19.86
C MET A 247 12.83 -7.72 20.12
N LEU A 248 12.08 -7.20 19.12
CA LEU A 248 11.32 -5.96 19.23
C LEU A 248 9.94 -6.19 19.85
N VAL A 249 9.30 -7.32 19.54
CA VAL A 249 7.94 -7.68 20.00
C VAL A 249 7.95 -9.10 20.60
N PRO A 250 8.56 -9.28 21.78
CA PRO A 250 8.63 -10.59 22.41
C PRO A 250 7.22 -11.16 22.68
N ARG A 251 7.05 -12.46 22.41
CA ARG A 251 5.77 -13.19 22.60
C ARG A 251 5.49 -13.54 24.07
N GLN A 252 6.50 -13.50 24.91
CA GLN A 252 6.44 -13.76 26.36
C GLN A 252 6.89 -12.50 27.10
N ASP A 253 6.60 -12.35 28.40
CA ASP A 253 7.05 -11.21 29.24
C ASP A 253 8.58 -11.12 29.43
N VAL A 254 9.36 -11.81 28.58
CA VAL A 254 10.81 -11.77 28.54
C VAL A 254 11.25 -10.57 27.72
N LEU A 255 11.85 -9.59 28.38
CA LEU A 255 12.49 -8.45 27.73
C LEU A 255 13.91 -8.85 27.29
N TYR A 256 14.11 -9.05 25.99
CA TYR A 256 15.43 -9.33 25.43
C TYR A 256 16.32 -8.08 25.37
N LEU A 257 15.71 -6.93 25.12
CA LEU A 257 16.37 -5.64 24.94
C LEU A 257 15.74 -4.65 25.92
N ASP A 258 16.58 -3.99 26.73
CA ASP A 258 16.14 -2.97 27.66
C ASP A 258 16.13 -1.61 26.94
N PRO A 259 14.95 -1.01 26.69
CA PRO A 259 14.85 0.27 25.98
C PRO A 259 15.36 1.46 26.81
N SER A 260 15.67 1.27 28.10
CA SER A 260 16.25 2.33 28.94
C SER A 260 17.74 2.56 28.68
N VAL A 261 18.41 1.62 28.00
CA VAL A 261 19.83 1.73 27.62
C VAL A 261 19.94 2.37 26.23
N PRO A 262 20.47 3.61 26.11
CA PRO A 262 20.49 4.36 24.85
C PRO A 262 21.16 3.62 23.69
N GLU A 263 22.28 2.95 23.96
CA GLU A 263 23.07 2.24 22.95
C GLU A 263 22.31 1.04 22.36
N ILE A 264 21.45 0.40 23.15
CA ILE A 264 20.60 -0.70 22.68
C ILE A 264 19.43 -0.16 21.88
N LEU A 265 18.85 0.95 22.33
CA LEU A 265 17.76 1.63 21.65
C LEU A 265 18.17 2.08 20.24
N ASP A 266 19.39 2.57 20.05
CA ASP A 266 19.91 2.98 18.74
C ASP A 266 19.85 1.85 17.69
N PHE A 267 20.12 0.60 18.06
CA PHE A 267 19.99 -0.54 17.15
C PHE A 267 18.52 -0.80 16.78
N GLN A 268 17.62 -0.74 17.77
CA GLN A 268 16.19 -0.94 17.55
C GLN A 268 15.60 0.16 16.65
N ILE A 269 16.00 1.41 16.88
CA ILE A 269 15.66 2.56 16.02
C ILE A 269 16.15 2.33 14.60
N ALA A 270 17.43 1.96 14.44
CA ALA A 270 18.03 1.70 13.13
C ALA A 270 17.27 0.60 12.37
N TRP A 271 16.78 -0.42 13.07
CA TRP A 271 15.99 -1.50 12.48
C TRP A 271 14.60 -1.04 12.01
N ILE A 272 13.88 -0.28 12.84
CA ILE A 272 12.54 0.22 12.53
C ILE A 272 12.58 1.14 11.31
N ARG A 273 13.58 2.05 11.25
CA ARG A 273 13.72 3.02 10.15
C ARG A 273 14.04 2.39 8.80
N GLU A 274 14.56 1.17 8.76
CA GLU A 274 14.85 0.46 7.51
C GLU A 274 13.61 -0.22 6.91
N LEU A 275 12.56 -0.49 7.70
CA LEU A 275 11.38 -1.22 7.24
C LEU A 275 10.62 -0.54 6.08
N PRO A 276 10.35 0.80 6.11
CA PRO A 276 9.73 1.48 4.99
C PRO A 276 10.53 1.37 3.68
N MET A 277 11.87 1.49 3.78
CA MET A 277 12.75 1.39 2.62
C MET A 277 12.71 -0.01 2.00
N LEU A 278 12.58 -1.06 2.82
CA LEU A 278 12.41 -2.41 2.31
C LEU A 278 11.10 -2.58 1.54
N LEU A 279 10.00 -2.01 2.02
CA LEU A 279 8.73 -2.05 1.28
C LEU A 279 8.82 -1.37 -0.08
N ILE A 280 9.50 -0.22 -0.15
CA ILE A 280 9.68 0.54 -1.40
C ILE A 280 10.58 -0.24 -2.37
N LEU A 281 11.70 -0.80 -1.90
CA LEU A 281 12.67 -1.51 -2.74
C LEU A 281 12.15 -2.86 -3.24
N MET A 282 11.42 -3.60 -2.40
CA MET A 282 10.88 -4.91 -2.73
C MET A 282 9.61 -4.81 -3.59
N GLY A 283 8.70 -3.90 -3.26
CA GLY A 283 7.43 -3.71 -3.97
C GLY A 283 6.70 -5.03 -4.23
N ASP A 284 6.35 -5.25 -5.49
CA ASP A 284 5.72 -6.47 -6.03
C ASP A 284 6.69 -7.57 -6.42
N LYS A 285 8.00 -7.31 -6.44
CA LYS A 285 9.02 -8.29 -6.88
C LYS A 285 9.09 -9.49 -5.94
N ASN A 286 8.79 -9.30 -4.67
CA ASN A 286 8.66 -10.39 -3.71
C ASN A 286 7.55 -10.10 -2.68
N PRO A 287 6.30 -10.48 -2.98
CA PRO A 287 5.17 -10.22 -2.11
C PRO A 287 5.28 -10.88 -0.73
N SER A 288 5.94 -12.05 -0.65
CA SER A 288 6.14 -12.77 0.62
C SER A 288 7.04 -11.99 1.59
N CYS A 289 8.12 -11.38 1.09
CA CYS A 289 8.96 -10.52 1.91
C CYS A 289 8.23 -9.25 2.34
N SER A 290 7.51 -8.60 1.43
CA SER A 290 6.71 -7.42 1.75
C SER A 290 5.66 -7.74 2.83
N GLN A 291 5.03 -8.91 2.77
CA GLN A 291 4.08 -9.38 3.78
C GLN A 291 4.73 -9.57 5.16
N VAL A 292 5.95 -10.14 5.24
CA VAL A 292 6.69 -10.28 6.51
C VAL A 292 7.01 -8.91 7.11
N VAL A 293 7.46 -7.95 6.29
CA VAL A 293 7.74 -6.58 6.76
C VAL A 293 6.47 -5.91 7.27
N LEU A 294 5.34 -6.05 6.55
CA LEU A 294 4.05 -5.49 6.98
C LEU A 294 3.53 -6.13 8.27
N HIS A 295 3.71 -7.44 8.46
CA HIS A 295 3.38 -8.09 9.73
C HIS A 295 4.21 -7.56 10.90
N LEU A 296 5.51 -7.34 10.69
CA LEU A 296 6.37 -6.73 11.70
C LEU A 296 5.92 -5.29 12.03
N LEU A 297 5.66 -4.46 11.01
CA LEU A 297 5.14 -3.10 11.20
C LEU A 297 3.80 -3.10 11.94
N LEU A 298 2.89 -4.01 11.62
CA LEU A 298 1.61 -4.13 12.32
C LEU A 298 1.80 -4.46 13.80
N ARG A 299 2.69 -5.42 14.11
CA ARG A 299 2.99 -5.80 15.50
C ARG A 299 3.68 -4.68 16.27
N LEU A 300 4.57 -3.93 15.61
CA LEU A 300 5.19 -2.75 16.20
C LEU A 300 4.14 -1.70 16.55
N GLY A 301 3.23 -1.38 15.63
CA GLY A 301 2.13 -0.45 15.88
C GLY A 301 1.19 -0.92 17.01
N GLN A 302 0.89 -2.21 17.10
CA GLN A 302 0.09 -2.77 18.19
C GLN A 302 0.76 -2.64 19.57
N ARG A 303 2.09 -2.69 19.60
CA ARG A 303 2.89 -2.58 20.83
C ARG A 303 3.33 -1.15 21.15
N SER A 304 3.30 -0.25 20.18
CA SER A 304 3.74 1.14 20.33
C SER A 304 2.95 1.86 21.44
N LEU A 305 1.66 1.54 21.59
CA LEU A 305 0.80 2.04 22.67
C LEU A 305 1.36 1.78 24.09
N MET A 306 2.23 0.78 24.25
CA MET A 306 2.81 0.37 25.54
C MET A 306 4.27 0.84 25.72
N ASN A 307 4.92 1.37 24.68
CA ASN A 307 6.32 1.80 24.72
C ASN A 307 6.48 3.16 24.03
N SER A 308 6.70 4.22 24.82
CA SER A 308 6.78 5.60 24.33
C SER A 308 7.88 5.84 23.29
N SER A 309 9.02 5.15 23.41
CA SER A 309 10.13 5.31 22.46
C SER A 309 9.80 4.70 21.10
N PHE A 310 9.13 3.53 21.09
CA PHE A 310 8.67 2.93 19.85
C PHE A 310 7.48 3.64 19.23
N ALA A 311 6.58 4.22 20.02
CA ALA A 311 5.53 5.09 19.49
C ALA A 311 6.11 6.26 18.69
N TRP A 312 7.11 6.94 19.24
CA TRP A 312 7.75 8.05 18.55
C TRP A 312 8.42 7.64 17.24
N GLU A 313 9.19 6.55 17.24
CA GLU A 313 9.82 6.06 16.01
C GLU A 313 8.81 5.53 15.00
N TYR A 314 7.74 4.89 15.46
CA TYR A 314 6.65 4.45 14.61
C TYR A 314 5.97 5.66 13.97
N ASP A 315 5.73 6.75 14.69
CA ASP A 315 5.16 7.95 14.07
C ASP A 315 6.11 8.61 13.05
N ASN A 316 7.42 8.60 13.32
CA ASN A 316 8.40 9.23 12.43
C ASN A 316 8.59 8.51 11.09
N MET A 317 8.29 7.21 11.01
CA MET A 317 8.44 6.46 9.75
C MET A 317 7.39 6.84 8.70
N GLN A 318 6.37 7.65 9.03
CA GLN A 318 5.41 8.20 8.06
C GLN A 318 6.10 8.91 6.89
N PHE A 319 7.13 9.71 7.16
CA PHE A 319 7.92 10.40 6.13
C PHE A 319 8.55 9.41 5.13
N SER A 320 9.14 8.33 5.66
CA SER A 320 9.76 7.28 4.84
C SER A 320 8.75 6.37 4.14
N LEU A 321 7.49 6.35 4.56
CA LEU A 321 6.41 5.59 3.94
C LEU A 321 5.69 6.35 2.81
N GLN A 322 5.86 7.66 2.68
CA GLN A 322 5.25 8.44 1.58
C GLN A 322 5.54 7.83 0.19
N PRO A 323 6.79 7.46 -0.17
CA PRO A 323 7.09 6.88 -1.49
C PRO A 323 6.48 5.50 -1.73
N PHE A 324 6.01 4.82 -0.68
CA PHE A 324 5.34 3.53 -0.78
C PHE A 324 3.89 3.69 -1.29
N PHE A 325 3.22 4.78 -0.91
CA PHE A 325 1.85 5.10 -1.37
C PHE A 325 1.83 5.97 -2.63
N SER A 326 2.78 6.88 -2.80
CA SER A 326 2.89 7.75 -3.98
C SER A 326 4.21 7.55 -4.71
N ASN A 327 4.20 7.33 -6.02
CA ASN A 327 5.41 7.29 -6.83
C ASN A 327 5.62 8.64 -7.53
N GLN A 328 6.82 9.22 -7.41
CA GLN A 328 7.14 10.51 -8.04
C GLN A 328 7.45 10.38 -9.55
N ASN A 329 7.63 9.16 -10.07
CA ASN A 329 8.12 8.91 -11.44
C ASN A 329 7.06 8.28 -12.38
N ASP A 330 5.81 8.76 -12.33
CA ASP A 330 4.70 8.41 -13.27
C ASP A 330 4.30 6.91 -13.37
N GLY A 331 4.82 6.04 -12.51
CA GLY A 331 4.42 4.62 -12.44
C GLY A 331 3.57 4.31 -11.20
N ASP A 332 2.89 3.17 -11.18
CA ASP A 332 2.11 2.79 -9.99
C ASP A 332 2.98 2.67 -8.73
N SER A 333 2.43 3.10 -7.61
CA SER A 333 3.10 3.01 -6.32
C SER A 333 3.30 1.54 -5.90
N PRO A 334 4.34 1.25 -5.10
CA PRO A 334 4.58 -0.11 -4.59
C PRO A 334 3.33 -0.72 -3.92
N PHE A 335 2.54 0.08 -3.21
CA PHE A 335 1.29 -0.36 -2.58
C PHE A 335 0.26 -0.92 -3.57
N VAL A 336 0.03 -0.22 -4.70
CA VAL A 336 -0.98 -0.63 -5.70
C VAL A 336 -0.64 -1.99 -6.31
N LYS A 337 0.65 -2.31 -6.43
CA LYS A 337 1.12 -3.56 -7.04
C LYS A 337 1.12 -4.76 -6.07
N LEU A 338 0.90 -4.53 -4.77
CA LEU A 338 0.89 -5.61 -3.79
C LEU A 338 -0.37 -6.49 -3.91
N PRO A 339 -0.29 -7.78 -3.52
CA PRO A 339 -1.48 -8.61 -3.35
C PRO A 339 -2.42 -8.03 -2.28
N ARG A 340 -3.70 -8.36 -2.41
CA ARG A 340 -4.77 -7.83 -1.53
C ARG A 340 -4.52 -8.03 -0.04
N ASP A 341 -4.05 -9.21 0.36
CA ASP A 341 -3.77 -9.51 1.77
C ASP A 341 -2.67 -8.59 2.33
N SER A 342 -1.65 -8.29 1.52
CA SER A 342 -0.59 -7.33 1.87
C SER A 342 -1.10 -5.89 1.87
N GLN A 343 -1.98 -5.51 0.94
CA GLN A 343 -2.62 -4.20 0.96
C GLN A 343 -3.41 -4.00 2.26
N GLU A 344 -4.25 -4.97 2.66
CA GLU A 344 -5.02 -4.92 3.90
C GLU A 344 -4.13 -4.81 5.13
N LEU A 345 -3.03 -5.58 5.21
CA LEU A 345 -2.06 -5.48 6.30
C LEU A 345 -1.42 -4.08 6.37
N SER A 346 -1.09 -3.50 5.21
CA SER A 346 -0.56 -2.15 5.14
C SER A 346 -1.57 -1.10 5.59
N LEU A 347 -2.85 -1.26 5.24
CA LEU A 347 -3.90 -0.36 5.71
C LEU A 347 -4.11 -0.49 7.21
N CYS A 348 -4.07 -1.71 7.77
CA CYS A 348 -4.12 -1.92 9.21
C CYS A 348 -3.01 -1.17 9.97
N CYS A 349 -1.81 -1.03 9.37
CA CYS A 349 -0.71 -0.28 10.00
C CYS A 349 -1.06 1.21 10.17
N LEU A 350 -1.81 1.81 9.24
CA LEU A 350 -2.19 3.23 9.29
C LEU A 350 -3.00 3.60 10.54
N PHE A 351 -3.74 2.64 11.11
CA PHE A 351 -4.56 2.85 12.29
C PHE A 351 -3.74 3.05 13.57
N TYR A 352 -2.50 2.55 13.62
CA TYR A 352 -1.68 2.55 14.83
C TYR A 352 -0.75 3.78 14.97
N PHE A 353 -0.73 4.68 13.98
CA PHE A 353 -0.06 5.97 14.16
C PHE A 353 -0.81 6.82 15.18
N SER A 354 -0.08 7.50 16.07
CA SER A 354 -0.70 8.39 17.05
C SER A 354 -1.37 9.60 16.37
N HIS A 355 -0.81 10.01 15.23
CA HIS A 355 -1.34 11.02 14.34
C HIS A 355 -0.90 10.70 12.91
N LEU A 356 -1.78 10.91 11.93
CA LEU A 356 -1.45 10.82 10.51
C LEU A 356 -1.06 12.19 9.98
N ASP A 357 0.14 12.31 9.43
CA ASP A 357 0.65 13.56 8.89
C ASP A 357 -0.02 13.93 7.56
N SER A 358 -0.09 15.23 7.25
CA SER A 358 -0.76 15.74 6.05
C SER A 358 -0.04 15.34 4.75
N LEU A 359 1.27 15.08 4.80
CA LEU A 359 2.05 14.67 3.63
C LEU A 359 1.78 13.20 3.25
N LEU A 360 1.64 12.32 4.24
CA LEU A 360 1.26 10.93 4.10
C LEU A 360 -0.19 10.83 3.62
N LEU A 361 -1.09 11.63 4.19
CA LEU A 361 -2.47 11.71 3.70
C LEU A 361 -2.53 12.16 2.23
N LYS A 362 -1.67 13.10 1.84
CA LYS A 362 -1.51 13.48 0.43
C LYS A 362 -1.01 12.32 -0.42
N SER A 363 0.03 11.61 0.00
CA SER A 363 0.53 10.42 -0.71
C SER A 363 -0.53 9.32 -0.84
N ILE A 364 -1.37 9.13 0.18
CA ILE A 364 -2.50 8.18 0.14
C ILE A 364 -3.60 8.70 -0.80
N ALA A 365 -3.88 10.00 -0.82
CA ALA A 365 -4.81 10.59 -1.77
C ALA A 365 -4.34 10.38 -3.22
N ASP A 366 -3.06 10.62 -3.50
CA ASP A 366 -2.45 10.35 -4.80
C ASP A 366 -2.56 8.86 -5.18
N CYS A 367 -2.36 7.97 -4.20
CA CYS A 367 -2.58 6.52 -4.39
C CYS A 367 -4.03 6.19 -4.76
N CYS A 368 -5.00 6.82 -4.10
CA CYS A 368 -6.43 6.65 -4.36
C CYS A 368 -6.87 7.15 -5.74
N LEU A 369 -6.14 8.13 -6.29
CA LEU A 369 -6.39 8.71 -7.61
C LEU A 369 -5.68 7.93 -8.74
N CYS A 370 -4.89 6.91 -8.40
CA CYS A 370 -4.23 6.03 -9.36
C CYS A 370 -5.26 5.18 -10.13
N PRO A 371 -5.25 5.18 -11.49
CA PRO A 371 -6.19 4.40 -12.30
C PRO A 371 -6.13 2.88 -12.08
N HIS A 372 -4.99 2.36 -11.62
CA HIS A 372 -4.78 0.92 -11.42
C HIS A 372 -5.20 0.44 -10.03
N LEU A 373 -5.57 1.34 -9.11
CA LEU A 373 -6.06 0.96 -7.80
C LEU A 373 -7.47 0.35 -7.93
N GLU A 374 -7.65 -0.83 -7.36
CA GLU A 374 -8.97 -1.44 -7.33
C GLU A 374 -9.94 -0.67 -6.42
N HIS A 375 -11.15 -0.44 -6.92
CA HIS A 375 -12.21 0.30 -6.20
C HIS A 375 -12.51 -0.22 -4.78
N HIS A 376 -12.39 -1.53 -4.55
CA HIS A 376 -12.61 -2.10 -3.22
C HIS A 376 -11.54 -1.65 -2.21
N VAL A 377 -10.28 -1.51 -2.66
CA VAL A 377 -9.17 -1.01 -1.84
C VAL A 377 -9.36 0.48 -1.57
N LEU A 378 -9.80 1.26 -2.57
CA LEU A 378 -10.17 2.67 -2.39
C LEU A 378 -11.18 2.85 -1.26
N PHE A 379 -12.28 2.08 -1.26
CA PHE A 379 -13.29 2.18 -0.21
C PHE A 379 -12.74 1.73 1.15
N ARG A 380 -11.87 0.72 1.17
CA ARG A 380 -11.21 0.26 2.39
C ARG A 380 -10.27 1.32 2.97
N ILE A 381 -9.52 2.04 2.13
CA ILE A 381 -8.67 3.17 2.56
C ILE A 381 -9.51 4.23 3.27
N ILE A 382 -10.65 4.62 2.67
CA ILE A 382 -11.53 5.65 3.26
C ILE A 382 -12.09 5.18 4.60
N GLU A 383 -12.49 3.91 4.70
CA GLU A 383 -12.99 3.33 5.95
C GLU A 383 -11.94 3.36 7.08
N VAL A 384 -10.70 2.97 6.77
CA VAL A 384 -9.60 2.97 7.73
C VAL A 384 -9.25 4.39 8.16
N LEU A 385 -9.08 5.31 7.21
CA LEU A 385 -8.77 6.71 7.52
C LEU A 385 -9.90 7.39 8.30
N HIS A 386 -11.15 7.13 7.96
CA HIS A 386 -12.28 7.66 8.72
C HIS A 386 -12.35 7.09 10.14
N SER A 387 -11.98 5.82 10.34
CA SER A 387 -11.85 5.21 11.67
C SER A 387 -10.70 5.84 12.48
N SER A 388 -9.57 6.12 11.84
CA SER A 388 -8.45 6.85 12.45
C SER A 388 -8.85 8.29 12.83
N TYR A 389 -9.61 8.98 11.97
CA TYR A 389 -10.20 10.29 12.28
C TYR A 389 -11.10 10.23 13.52
N LYS A 390 -12.05 9.28 13.59
CA LYS A 390 -12.93 9.10 14.76
C LYS A 390 -12.18 8.82 16.05
N SER A 391 -11.02 8.18 15.94
CA SER A 391 -10.14 7.90 17.07
C SER A 391 -9.25 9.09 17.47
N GLY A 392 -9.33 10.21 16.73
CA GLY A 392 -8.59 11.44 17.02
C GLY A 392 -7.20 11.50 16.39
N HIS A 393 -6.84 10.56 15.51
CA HIS A 393 -5.51 10.49 14.89
C HIS A 393 -5.37 11.37 13.63
N ILE A 394 -6.46 11.96 13.13
CA ILE A 394 -6.42 12.86 11.96
C ILE A 394 -7.05 14.19 12.34
N GLN A 395 -6.40 15.30 12.00
CA GLN A 395 -7.01 16.62 12.18
C GLN A 395 -8.20 16.78 11.25
N ILE A 396 -9.23 17.49 11.73
CA ILE A 396 -10.47 17.68 10.96
C ILE A 396 -10.22 18.32 9.58
N ALA A 397 -9.30 19.28 9.51
CA ALA A 397 -8.94 19.97 8.26
C ALA A 397 -8.29 19.02 7.26
N ASP A 398 -7.38 18.16 7.71
CA ASP A 398 -6.68 17.20 6.85
C ASP A 398 -7.63 16.10 6.36
N HIS A 399 -8.51 15.57 7.22
CA HIS A 399 -9.51 14.58 6.83
C HIS A 399 -10.49 15.15 5.79
N ILE A 400 -10.97 16.37 6.01
CA ILE A 400 -11.79 17.10 5.04
C ILE A 400 -11.03 17.27 3.72
N SER A 401 -9.80 17.77 3.77
CA SER A 401 -8.99 18.00 2.58
C SER A 401 -8.80 16.72 1.77
N PHE A 402 -8.54 15.58 2.44
CA PHE A 402 -8.46 14.27 1.81
C PHE A 402 -9.76 13.90 1.08
N LEU A 403 -10.91 13.98 1.76
CA LEU A 403 -12.21 13.61 1.16
C LEU A 403 -12.58 14.51 -0.04
N ILE A 404 -12.33 15.81 0.07
CA ILE A 404 -12.60 16.77 -1.02
C ILE A 404 -11.69 16.50 -2.21
N THR A 405 -10.39 16.26 -1.98
CA THR A 405 -9.42 15.92 -3.03
C THR A 405 -9.85 14.68 -3.81
N LEU A 406 -10.34 13.64 -3.11
CA LEU A 406 -10.85 12.45 -3.78
C LEU A 406 -12.03 12.78 -4.70
N LEU A 407 -13.00 13.58 -4.24
CA LEU A 407 -14.16 13.92 -5.07
C LEU A 407 -13.83 14.85 -6.23
N SER A 408 -12.97 15.85 -6.03
CA SER A 408 -12.62 16.83 -7.06
C SER A 408 -11.77 16.22 -8.18
N SER A 409 -10.90 15.26 -7.83
CA SER A 409 -9.82 14.82 -8.72
C SER A 409 -9.96 13.36 -9.19
N PHE A 410 -10.97 12.60 -8.73
CA PHE A 410 -11.20 11.23 -9.20
C PHE A 410 -11.39 11.18 -10.70
N SER A 411 -10.55 10.39 -11.39
CA SER A 411 -10.57 10.27 -12.85
C SER A 411 -11.63 9.27 -13.30
N VAL A 412 -12.77 9.78 -13.77
CA VAL A 412 -13.79 8.92 -14.42
C VAL A 412 -13.27 8.40 -15.77
N PHE A 413 -12.56 9.26 -16.49
CA PHE A 413 -11.89 8.96 -17.74
C PHE A 413 -10.39 8.80 -17.45
N PRO A 414 -9.89 7.57 -17.24
CA PRO A 414 -8.46 7.37 -17.06
C PRO A 414 -7.77 7.82 -18.35
N GLY A 415 -6.88 8.81 -18.23
CA GLY A 415 -6.29 9.47 -19.39
C GLY A 415 -5.60 8.48 -20.33
N THR A 416 -6.03 8.44 -21.58
CA THR A 416 -5.17 8.11 -22.73
C THR A 416 -4.34 9.34 -23.11
N SER A 417 -3.74 10.01 -22.11
CA SER A 417 -2.71 11.02 -22.37
C SER A 417 -1.42 10.28 -22.65
N ASP A 418 -1.22 9.97 -23.94
CA ASP A 418 0.05 9.77 -24.66
C ASP A 418 -0.06 8.65 -25.70
N LYS A 419 -0.91 8.88 -26.72
CA LYS A 419 -0.82 8.30 -28.08
C LYS A 419 -1.93 8.85 -28.99
N LYS A 420 -2.07 10.18 -29.02
CA LYS A 420 -2.80 10.89 -30.08
C LYS A 420 -1.84 11.76 -30.90
N GLU A 421 -0.80 11.14 -31.43
CA GLU A 421 -0.05 11.69 -32.56
C GLU A 421 0.22 10.56 -33.55
N PHE A 422 -0.14 10.82 -34.82
CA PHE A 422 -0.12 9.95 -36.00
C PHE A 422 -1.16 8.81 -35.93
N ILE A 423 -2.16 8.71 -36.81
CA ILE A 423 -2.09 8.72 -38.28
C ILE A 423 -3.42 9.26 -38.85
N GLU A 424 -3.39 10.44 -39.47
CA GLU A 424 -4.23 10.69 -40.66
C GLU A 424 -3.50 10.04 -41.84
N SER A 425 -3.95 8.86 -42.26
CA SER A 425 -3.83 8.37 -43.64
C SER A 425 -4.62 7.08 -43.76
N ASP A 426 -5.76 7.19 -44.42
CA ASP A 426 -6.30 6.27 -45.42
C ASP A 426 -6.19 4.73 -45.21
N VAL A 427 -7.38 4.13 -45.16
CA VAL A 427 -7.73 2.83 -45.78
C VAL A 427 -7.23 1.54 -45.07
N ASN A 428 -8.07 1.01 -44.18
CA ASN A 428 -8.81 -0.27 -44.34
C ASN A 428 -9.35 -0.75 -42.98
N ILE A 429 -10.65 -0.59 -42.77
CA ILE A 429 -11.37 -1.11 -41.61
C ILE A 429 -11.59 -2.60 -41.81
N SER A 430 -10.94 -3.42 -40.98
CA SER A 430 -11.31 -4.82 -40.76
C SER A 430 -11.38 -5.13 -39.27
N LYS A 431 -12.62 -5.24 -38.77
CA LYS A 431 -13.16 -6.09 -37.69
C LYS A 431 -12.50 -6.14 -36.29
N GLU A 432 -11.42 -5.41 -36.01
CA GLU A 432 -10.78 -5.41 -34.68
C GLU A 432 -11.19 -4.21 -33.78
N SER A 433 -11.93 -3.24 -34.30
CA SER A 433 -12.33 -2.01 -33.58
C SER A 433 -13.45 -2.20 -32.57
N ASP A 434 -14.33 -3.19 -32.74
CA ASP A 434 -15.53 -3.33 -31.89
C ASP A 434 -15.23 -3.93 -30.50
N VAL A 435 -14.16 -4.72 -30.37
CA VAL A 435 -13.79 -5.37 -29.09
C VAL A 435 -13.10 -4.38 -28.14
N THR A 436 -12.27 -3.48 -28.65
CA THR A 436 -11.53 -2.49 -27.85
C THR A 436 -12.44 -1.39 -27.31
N ILE A 437 -13.41 -0.93 -28.12
CA ILE A 437 -14.39 0.09 -27.72
C ILE A 437 -15.29 -0.41 -26.59
N SER A 438 -15.70 -1.70 -26.62
CA SER A 438 -16.55 -2.27 -25.57
C SER A 438 -15.90 -2.27 -24.18
N LYS A 439 -14.60 -2.57 -24.09
CA LYS A 439 -13.86 -2.60 -22.83
C LYS A 439 -13.66 -1.21 -22.24
N GLU A 440 -13.43 -0.21 -23.08
CA GLU A 440 -13.26 1.18 -22.63
C GLU A 440 -14.57 1.77 -22.10
N SER A 441 -15.70 1.47 -22.75
CA SER A 441 -17.02 1.85 -22.23
C SER A 441 -17.35 1.18 -20.89
N ASP A 442 -16.99 -0.09 -20.70
CA ASP A 442 -17.23 -0.81 -19.45
C ASP A 442 -16.43 -0.22 -18.28
N VAL A 443 -15.16 0.15 -18.52
CA VAL A 443 -14.31 0.80 -17.51
C VAL A 443 -14.88 2.16 -17.10
N ILE A 444 -15.32 2.98 -18.05
CA ILE A 444 -15.95 4.28 -17.76
C ILE A 444 -17.23 4.10 -16.93
N ILE A 445 -18.07 3.10 -17.27
CA ILE A 445 -19.30 2.80 -16.51
C ILE A 445 -18.96 2.39 -15.07
N LEU A 446 -17.93 1.55 -14.89
CA LEU A 446 -17.45 1.14 -13.57
C LEU A 446 -16.94 2.33 -12.76
N ASN A 447 -16.13 3.20 -13.36
CA ASN A 447 -15.59 4.39 -12.70
C ASN A 447 -16.69 5.39 -12.33
N ARG A 448 -17.70 5.61 -13.21
CA ARG A 448 -18.88 6.42 -12.87
C ARG A 448 -19.64 5.82 -11.67
N LYS A 449 -19.81 4.50 -11.63
CA LYS A 449 -20.45 3.81 -10.50
C LYS A 449 -19.61 3.92 -9.22
N ALA A 450 -18.29 3.87 -9.35
CA ALA A 450 -17.38 4.05 -8.25
C ALA A 450 -17.44 5.47 -7.68
N LEU A 451 -17.41 6.51 -8.51
CA LEU A 451 -17.56 7.90 -8.07
C LEU A 451 -18.90 8.13 -7.37
N LYS A 452 -19.99 7.55 -7.88
CA LYS A 452 -21.31 7.59 -7.21
C LYS A 452 -21.26 6.95 -5.82
N SER A 453 -20.52 5.86 -5.67
CA SER A 453 -20.37 5.17 -4.38
C SER A 453 -19.45 5.96 -3.44
N LEU A 454 -18.35 6.49 -3.96
CA LEU A 454 -17.43 7.40 -3.28
C LEU A 454 -18.17 8.62 -2.73
N THR A 455 -19.02 9.25 -3.55
CA THR A 455 -19.85 10.40 -3.14
C THR A 455 -20.71 10.07 -1.92
N ARG A 456 -21.36 8.89 -1.91
CA ARG A 456 -22.18 8.46 -0.77
C ARG A 456 -21.36 8.19 0.49
N ILE A 457 -20.19 7.56 0.34
CA ILE A 457 -19.29 7.27 1.47
C ILE A 457 -18.79 8.59 2.06
N VAL A 458 -18.31 9.52 1.22
CA VAL A 458 -17.85 10.84 1.66
C VAL A 458 -18.97 11.59 2.37
N GLN A 459 -20.20 11.59 1.83
CA GLN A 459 -21.37 12.18 2.49
C GLN A 459 -21.66 11.56 3.87
N SER A 460 -21.59 10.24 4.00
CA SER A 460 -21.74 9.55 5.30
C SER A 460 -20.65 10.01 6.26
N CYS A 461 -19.39 9.99 5.82
CA CYS A 461 -18.26 10.41 6.63
C CYS A 461 -18.44 11.84 7.14
N LEU A 462 -18.81 12.78 6.27
CA LEU A 462 -19.03 14.17 6.64
C LEU A 462 -20.22 14.34 7.61
N SER A 463 -21.30 13.59 7.43
CA SER A 463 -22.43 13.61 8.36
C SER A 463 -22.10 13.05 9.75
N GLU A 464 -21.08 12.20 9.84
CA GLU A 464 -20.60 11.59 11.08
C GLU A 464 -19.55 12.45 11.81
N MET A 465 -19.06 13.54 11.19
CA MET A 465 -18.06 14.44 11.79
C MET A 465 -18.64 15.41 12.83
N GLY A 466 -19.95 15.63 12.84
CA GLY A 466 -20.61 16.51 13.80
C GLY A 466 -21.84 17.22 13.24
N ASP A 467 -22.05 18.48 13.64
CA ASP A 467 -23.16 19.29 13.15
C ASP A 467 -22.94 19.66 11.67
N ASN A 468 -23.86 19.21 10.81
CA ASN A 468 -23.83 19.48 9.38
C ASN A 468 -23.71 20.97 9.04
N SER A 469 -24.28 21.87 9.85
CA SER A 469 -24.20 23.32 9.62
C SER A 469 -22.78 23.87 9.80
N LEU A 470 -22.05 23.39 10.80
CA LEU A 470 -20.66 23.78 11.05
C LEU A 470 -19.73 23.15 10.00
N VAL A 471 -19.95 21.88 9.68
CA VAL A 471 -19.20 21.19 8.63
C VAL A 471 -19.41 21.88 7.28
N PHE A 472 -20.64 22.31 6.98
CA PHE A 472 -20.96 23.11 5.80
C PHE A 472 -20.17 24.42 5.77
N GLN A 473 -20.14 25.19 6.87
CA GLN A 473 -19.41 26.46 6.93
C GLN A 473 -17.90 26.30 6.72
N MET A 474 -17.30 25.21 7.20
CA MET A 474 -15.87 24.91 6.96
C MET A 474 -15.60 24.58 5.49
N LEU A 475 -16.54 23.90 4.85
CA LEU A 475 -16.38 23.32 3.52
C LEU A 475 -16.80 24.24 2.38
N GLU A 476 -17.77 25.11 2.60
CA GLU A 476 -18.45 25.89 1.57
C GLU A 476 -17.45 26.59 0.65
N LYS A 477 -16.53 27.37 1.24
CA LYS A 477 -15.51 28.11 0.49
C LYS A 477 -14.60 27.17 -0.33
N VAL A 478 -14.09 26.10 0.28
CA VAL A 478 -13.16 25.16 -0.38
C VAL A 478 -13.84 24.46 -1.55
N ILE A 479 -15.09 24.01 -1.36
CA ILE A 479 -15.86 23.36 -2.42
C ILE A 479 -16.09 24.31 -3.59
N LEU A 480 -16.48 25.57 -3.32
CA LEU A 480 -16.73 26.55 -4.36
C LEU A 480 -15.46 26.93 -5.13
N GLU A 481 -14.32 27.05 -4.44
CA GLU A 481 -13.02 27.28 -5.07
C GLU A 481 -12.68 26.14 -6.04
N GLN A 482 -12.88 24.89 -5.61
CA GLN A 482 -12.67 23.71 -6.45
C GLN A 482 -13.67 23.62 -7.61
N MET A 483 -14.94 23.93 -7.40
CA MET A 483 -15.94 23.98 -8.49
C MET A 483 -15.64 25.08 -9.51
N SER A 484 -15.05 26.20 -9.06
CA SER A 484 -14.66 27.31 -9.93
C SER A 484 -13.48 26.95 -10.86
N GLN A 485 -12.75 25.87 -10.57
CA GLN A 485 -11.76 25.29 -11.50
C GLN A 485 -12.40 24.48 -12.63
N ILE A 486 -13.73 24.35 -12.64
CA ILE A 486 -14.53 23.65 -13.66
C ILE A 486 -14.05 22.19 -13.80
N PRO A 487 -14.21 21.38 -12.73
CA PRO A 487 -13.87 19.97 -12.80
C PRO A 487 -14.83 19.23 -13.77
N PRO A 488 -14.50 18.00 -14.18
CA PRO A 488 -15.37 17.21 -15.04
C PRO A 488 -16.80 17.10 -14.48
N LEU A 489 -17.79 16.97 -15.37
CA LEU A 489 -19.23 16.97 -15.03
C LEU A 489 -19.58 16.02 -13.87
N ASP A 490 -18.99 14.82 -13.88
CA ASP A 490 -19.18 13.79 -12.86
C ASP A 490 -18.71 14.25 -11.46
N ASN A 491 -17.54 14.89 -11.38
CA ASN A 491 -16.95 15.43 -10.16
C ASN A 491 -17.73 16.66 -9.67
N LEU A 492 -18.11 17.56 -10.58
CA LEU A 492 -18.95 18.72 -10.26
C LEU A 492 -20.30 18.29 -9.68
N CYS A 493 -20.91 17.24 -10.24
CA CYS A 493 -22.14 16.64 -9.72
C CYS A 493 -21.94 16.08 -8.30
N ALA A 494 -20.84 15.35 -8.07
CA ALA A 494 -20.52 14.78 -6.76
C ALA A 494 -20.38 15.87 -5.68
N MET A 495 -19.67 16.95 -6.02
CA MET A 495 -19.47 18.09 -5.12
C MET A 495 -20.78 18.85 -4.85
N LEU A 496 -21.64 19.06 -5.86
CA LEU A 496 -22.96 19.67 -5.66
C LEU A 496 -23.85 18.82 -4.75
N ARG A 497 -23.85 17.51 -4.95
CA ARG A 497 -24.61 16.58 -4.10
C ARG A 497 -24.12 16.61 -2.66
N MET A 498 -22.81 16.73 -2.44
CA MET A 498 -22.23 16.88 -1.12
C MET A 498 -22.68 18.19 -0.45
N LEU A 499 -22.64 19.34 -1.15
CA LEU A 499 -23.15 20.62 -0.62
C LEU A 499 -24.60 20.49 -0.15
N ILE A 500 -25.45 19.90 -0.99
CA ILE A 500 -26.88 19.75 -0.69
C ILE A 500 -27.15 18.82 0.49
N THR A 501 -26.30 17.81 0.68
CA THR A 501 -26.45 16.86 1.78
C THR A 501 -26.13 17.51 3.13
N LEU A 502 -25.17 18.44 3.14
CA LEU A 502 -24.79 19.21 4.32
C LEU A 502 -25.73 20.39 4.57
N ASP A 503 -26.32 20.94 3.51
CA ASP A 503 -27.27 22.03 3.60
C ASP A 503 -28.60 21.58 4.26
N SER A 504 -28.92 22.18 5.39
CA SER A 504 -30.05 21.79 6.25
C SER A 504 -31.43 22.09 5.62
N LYS A 505 -32.53 21.96 6.40
CA LYS A 505 -33.89 22.27 5.90
C LYS A 505 -34.09 23.74 5.53
N ALA A 506 -33.40 24.66 6.20
CA ALA A 506 -33.27 26.04 5.75
C ALA A 506 -31.90 26.19 5.09
N THR A 507 -31.83 26.84 3.93
CA THR A 507 -30.59 27.06 3.19
C THR A 507 -29.62 27.90 4.02
N ILE A 508 -28.44 27.35 4.35
CA ILE A 508 -27.36 28.03 5.11
C ILE A 508 -26.33 28.66 4.16
N ILE A 509 -26.56 28.55 2.84
CA ILE A 509 -25.70 29.07 1.78
C ILE A 509 -25.38 30.55 2.01
N SER A 510 -24.09 30.88 2.09
CA SER A 510 -23.64 32.26 2.27
C SER A 510 -23.88 33.11 1.02
N GLN A 511 -23.89 34.42 1.18
CA GLN A 511 -24.06 35.35 0.05
C GLN A 511 -22.94 35.20 -1.00
N GLN A 512 -21.72 34.87 -0.56
CA GLN A 512 -20.59 34.59 -1.46
C GLN A 512 -20.83 33.32 -2.28
N ALA A 513 -21.31 32.26 -1.62
CA ALA A 513 -21.66 31.01 -2.27
C ALA A 513 -22.79 31.16 -3.27
N PHE A 514 -23.77 32.00 -2.95
CA PHE A 514 -24.87 32.33 -3.83
C PHE A 514 -24.39 32.94 -5.16
N ILE A 515 -23.45 33.90 -5.12
CA ILE A 515 -22.86 34.51 -6.32
C ILE A 515 -22.06 33.48 -7.12
N SER A 516 -21.20 32.70 -6.45
CA SER A 516 -20.39 31.66 -7.11
C SER A 516 -21.27 30.59 -7.78
N LEU A 517 -22.28 30.07 -7.08
CA LEU A 517 -23.22 29.09 -7.63
C LEU A 517 -24.03 29.66 -8.80
N GLY A 518 -24.45 30.93 -8.72
CA GLY A 518 -25.15 31.62 -9.82
C GLY A 518 -24.33 31.70 -11.11
N ASN A 519 -23.00 31.64 -11.01
CA ASN A 519 -22.09 31.60 -12.16
C ASN A 519 -21.75 30.16 -12.60
N ILE A 520 -21.63 29.22 -11.68
CA ILE A 520 -21.23 27.83 -11.94
C ILE A 520 -22.40 26.99 -12.49
N LEU A 521 -23.60 27.11 -11.91
CA LEU A 521 -24.76 26.28 -12.26
C LEU A 521 -25.22 26.43 -13.71
N PRO A 522 -25.23 27.62 -14.34
CA PRO A 522 -25.53 27.75 -15.76
C PRO A 522 -24.62 26.90 -16.65
N TRP A 523 -23.30 26.85 -16.35
CA TRP A 523 -22.33 26.04 -17.08
C TRP A 523 -22.61 24.55 -16.89
N TYR A 524 -22.80 24.15 -15.63
CA TYR A 524 -23.14 22.78 -15.29
C TYR A 524 -24.39 22.27 -16.03
N LEU A 525 -25.44 23.09 -16.12
CA LEU A 525 -26.68 22.73 -16.83
C LEU A 525 -26.45 22.58 -18.35
N ILE A 526 -25.63 23.45 -18.94
CA ILE A 526 -25.26 23.33 -20.36
C ILE A 526 -24.44 22.06 -20.61
N ASP A 527 -23.49 21.74 -19.73
CA ASP A 527 -22.68 20.51 -19.85
C ASP A 527 -23.55 19.24 -19.78
N ILE A 528 -24.58 19.22 -18.93
CA ILE A 528 -25.55 18.11 -18.90
C ILE A 528 -26.24 17.94 -20.26
N VAL A 529 -26.71 19.04 -20.86
CA VAL A 529 -27.37 19.02 -22.16
C VAL A 529 -26.42 18.47 -23.22
N HIS A 530 -25.18 18.93 -23.27
CA HIS A 530 -24.19 18.44 -24.23
C HIS A 530 -23.88 16.94 -24.02
N CYS A 531 -23.72 16.48 -22.78
CA CYS A 531 -23.51 15.06 -22.50
C CYS A 531 -24.70 14.19 -22.94
N THR A 532 -25.94 14.64 -22.69
CA THR A 532 -27.14 13.89 -23.12
C THR A 532 -27.30 13.84 -24.64
N ALA A 533 -26.94 14.91 -25.34
CA ALA A 533 -27.00 14.97 -26.80
C ALA A 533 -25.95 14.09 -27.50
N GLU A 534 -24.81 13.83 -26.86
CA GLU A 534 -23.79 12.90 -27.37
C GLU A 534 -24.15 11.42 -27.13
N GLU A 535 -24.78 11.10 -26.00
CA GLU A 535 -25.23 9.73 -25.70
C GLU A 535 -26.38 9.28 -26.62
N ASP A 536 -27.30 10.19 -26.98
CA ASP A 536 -28.40 9.95 -27.92
C ASP A 536 -27.93 9.62 -29.35
N LYS A 537 -26.74 10.09 -29.75
CA LYS A 537 -26.14 9.79 -31.07
C LYS A 537 -25.47 8.41 -31.13
N LYS A 538 -25.04 7.86 -29.98
CA LYS A 538 -24.24 6.62 -29.91
C LYS A 538 -25.08 5.37 -29.70
N VAL A 539 -26.26 5.47 -29.08
CA VAL A 539 -27.13 4.30 -28.83
C VAL A 539 -28.60 4.66 -29.12
N PRO A 540 -29.14 4.26 -30.28
CA PRO A 540 -30.55 4.50 -30.59
C PRO A 540 -31.43 3.62 -29.69
N GLY A 541 -32.06 4.23 -28.69
CA GLY A 541 -33.13 3.61 -27.89
C GLY A 541 -32.85 3.30 -26.42
N SER A 542 -31.79 3.81 -25.77
CA SER A 542 -31.45 3.40 -24.39
C SER A 542 -31.30 4.56 -23.38
N ILE A 543 -31.99 4.44 -22.23
CA ILE A 543 -31.58 4.85 -20.86
C ILE A 543 -31.36 6.37 -20.57
N CYS A 544 -31.44 7.26 -21.56
CA CYS A 544 -31.17 8.71 -21.45
C CYS A 544 -31.91 9.44 -20.30
N SER A 545 -33.11 9.00 -19.90
CA SER A 545 -33.86 9.64 -18.79
C SER A 545 -33.20 9.46 -17.42
N SER A 546 -32.65 8.27 -17.09
CA SER A 546 -32.19 7.99 -15.71
C SER A 546 -30.83 8.62 -15.38
N ALA A 547 -29.91 8.66 -16.35
CA ALA A 547 -28.60 9.28 -16.19
C ALA A 547 -28.72 10.81 -16.11
N CYS A 548 -29.54 11.41 -16.97
CA CYS A 548 -29.83 12.85 -16.93
C CYS A 548 -30.46 13.27 -15.59
N CYS A 549 -31.43 12.50 -15.08
CA CYS A 549 -32.02 12.75 -13.76
C CYS A 549 -30.95 12.77 -12.64
N TYR A 550 -29.92 11.92 -12.71
CA TYR A 550 -28.84 11.92 -11.72
C TYR A 550 -28.08 13.26 -11.71
N TYR A 551 -27.80 13.88 -12.85
CA TYR A 551 -27.09 15.16 -12.89
C TYR A 551 -28.01 16.35 -12.55
N LEU A 552 -29.30 16.28 -12.86
CA LEU A 552 -30.24 17.38 -12.60
C LEU A 552 -30.72 17.48 -11.16
N THR A 553 -30.86 16.35 -10.47
CA THR A 553 -31.36 16.28 -9.08
C THR A 553 -30.71 17.35 -8.17
N PRO A 554 -29.37 17.53 -8.14
CA PRO A 554 -28.78 18.54 -7.27
C PRO A 554 -29.26 19.98 -7.58
N CYS A 555 -29.33 20.37 -8.85
CA CYS A 555 -29.83 21.69 -9.23
C CYS A 555 -31.28 21.89 -8.81
N PHE A 556 -32.11 20.88 -9.01
CA PHE A 556 -33.53 20.95 -8.69
C PHE A 556 -33.76 21.14 -7.19
N VAL A 557 -33.01 20.43 -6.34
CA VAL A 557 -33.08 20.62 -4.88
C VAL A 557 -32.61 22.03 -4.49
N LEU A 558 -31.56 22.56 -5.12
CA LEU A 558 -31.09 23.93 -4.85
C LEU A 558 -32.13 24.98 -5.25
N PHE A 559 -32.79 24.81 -6.40
CA PHE A 559 -33.81 25.74 -6.88
C PHE A 559 -35.10 25.69 -6.05
N ASP A 560 -35.51 24.49 -5.61
CA ASP A 560 -36.64 24.31 -4.69
C ASP A 560 -36.38 25.00 -3.34
N LYS A 561 -35.14 24.92 -2.83
CA LYS A 561 -34.75 25.60 -1.59
C LYS A 561 -34.52 27.11 -1.74
N SER A 562 -34.11 27.58 -2.92
CA SER A 562 -33.79 29.00 -3.18
C SER A 562 -34.27 29.44 -4.57
N HIS A 563 -35.46 30.03 -4.60
CA HIS A 563 -36.02 30.64 -5.80
C HIS A 563 -35.17 31.83 -6.30
N GLU A 564 -34.50 32.55 -5.39
CA GLU A 564 -33.60 33.63 -5.74
C GLU A 564 -32.40 33.13 -6.56
N LEU A 565 -31.84 31.96 -6.21
CA LEU A 565 -30.74 31.35 -6.95
C LEU A 565 -31.17 30.99 -8.37
N LEU A 566 -32.37 30.43 -8.52
CA LEU A 566 -32.95 30.16 -9.84
C LEU A 566 -33.08 31.45 -10.68
N ASN A 567 -33.53 32.55 -10.08
CA ASN A 567 -33.61 33.84 -10.78
C ASN A 567 -32.24 34.28 -11.31
N VAL A 568 -31.19 34.20 -10.47
CA VAL A 568 -29.82 34.53 -10.90
C VAL A 568 -29.38 33.63 -12.04
N VAL A 569 -29.61 32.32 -11.96
CA VAL A 569 -29.26 31.36 -13.03
C VAL A 569 -29.97 31.71 -14.34
N LEU A 570 -31.28 32.02 -14.30
CA LEU A 570 -32.05 32.41 -15.48
C LEU A 570 -31.53 33.72 -16.10
N LYS A 571 -31.21 34.72 -15.28
CA LYS A 571 -30.60 35.98 -15.74
C LYS A 571 -29.23 35.76 -16.36
N THR A 572 -28.40 34.91 -15.78
CA THR A 572 -27.08 34.56 -16.33
C THR A 572 -27.22 33.86 -17.68
N LEU A 573 -28.10 32.87 -17.79
CA LEU A 573 -28.40 32.20 -19.07
C LEU A 573 -28.91 33.18 -20.13
N GLY A 574 -29.78 34.13 -19.76
CA GLY A 574 -30.23 35.20 -20.65
C GLY A 574 -29.10 36.10 -21.13
N SER A 575 -28.16 36.44 -20.24
CA SER A 575 -27.01 37.29 -20.57
C SER A 575 -26.05 36.66 -21.58
N TRP A 576 -26.00 35.33 -21.68
CA TRP A 576 -25.12 34.60 -22.60
C TRP A 576 -25.59 34.62 -24.06
N ILE A 577 -26.87 34.92 -24.27
CA ILE A 577 -27.45 35.11 -25.60
C ILE A 577 -26.93 36.42 -26.20
N THR A 578 -26.78 37.46 -25.38
CA THR A 578 -26.24 38.76 -25.81
C THR A 578 -24.71 38.77 -25.86
N LYS A 579 -24.13 39.25 -26.97
CA LYS A 579 -22.68 39.21 -27.31
C LYS A 579 -21.72 39.87 -26.28
N SER A 580 -22.23 40.66 -25.34
CA SER A 580 -21.45 41.59 -24.50
C SER A 580 -20.81 40.99 -23.24
N SER A 581 -21.09 39.73 -22.89
CA SER A 581 -20.68 39.09 -21.62
C SER A 581 -19.46 38.15 -21.72
N LEU A 582 -18.82 38.04 -22.90
CA LEU A 582 -17.68 37.15 -23.16
C LEU A 582 -16.34 37.56 -22.51
N ALA A 583 -16.27 38.67 -21.77
CA ALA A 583 -15.02 39.20 -21.23
C ALA A 583 -14.40 38.40 -20.06
N CYS A 584 -14.99 37.27 -19.66
CA CYS A 584 -14.63 36.53 -18.44
C CYS A 584 -14.30 35.04 -18.68
N LEU A 585 -13.87 34.65 -19.89
CA LEU A 585 -13.71 33.24 -20.28
C LEU A 585 -12.26 32.77 -20.38
N THR A 586 -12.02 31.51 -20.02
CA THR A 586 -10.72 30.80 -20.19
C THR A 586 -10.64 30.09 -21.55
N PRO A 587 -9.43 29.80 -22.08
CA PRO A 587 -9.23 29.37 -23.47
C PRO A 587 -9.90 28.05 -23.89
N ASP A 588 -10.11 27.10 -22.98
CA ASP A 588 -10.77 25.82 -23.28
C ASP A 588 -12.30 25.93 -23.37
N GLN A 589 -12.90 26.89 -22.64
CA GLN A 589 -14.34 27.20 -22.71
C GLN A 589 -14.75 27.77 -24.06
N ILE A 590 -13.80 28.30 -24.83
CA ILE A 590 -14.01 28.94 -26.14
C ILE A 590 -14.32 27.90 -27.23
N ARG A 591 -13.95 26.61 -27.06
CA ARG A 591 -14.04 25.63 -28.15
C ARG A 591 -15.42 24.99 -28.35
N SER A 592 -16.28 24.93 -27.33
CA SER A 592 -17.65 24.37 -27.44
C SER A 592 -18.75 25.42 -27.67
N THR A 593 -18.46 26.71 -27.42
CA THR A 593 -19.48 27.79 -27.36
C THR A 593 -19.21 28.95 -28.31
N THR A 594 -18.34 28.79 -29.30
CA THR A 594 -17.96 29.87 -30.22
C THR A 594 -19.14 30.33 -31.09
N GLU A 595 -19.98 29.40 -31.56
CA GLU A 595 -21.13 29.72 -32.40
C GLU A 595 -22.30 30.28 -31.58
N ILE A 596 -23.00 31.26 -32.15
CA ILE A 596 -24.13 31.90 -31.48
C ILE A 596 -25.34 30.94 -31.47
N SER A 597 -25.47 30.15 -32.53
CA SER A 597 -26.50 29.12 -32.69
C SER A 597 -26.42 28.04 -31.59
N SER A 598 -25.22 27.52 -31.30
CA SER A 598 -25.02 26.48 -30.29
C SER A 598 -25.34 26.97 -28.88
N ARG A 599 -24.99 28.22 -28.55
CA ARG A 599 -25.33 28.85 -27.27
C ARG A 599 -26.84 29.00 -27.09
N VAL A 600 -27.54 29.53 -28.10
CA VAL A 600 -29.00 29.68 -28.04
C VAL A 600 -29.69 28.32 -27.93
N ASP A 601 -29.23 27.33 -28.72
CA ASP A 601 -29.77 25.97 -28.69
C ASP A 601 -29.56 25.30 -27.33
N ALA A 602 -28.39 25.46 -26.70
CA ALA A 602 -28.08 24.94 -25.37
C ALA A 602 -28.98 25.57 -24.29
N VAL A 603 -29.11 26.91 -24.26
CA VAL A 603 -29.97 27.61 -23.29
C VAL A 603 -31.43 27.17 -23.40
N VAL A 604 -31.96 27.08 -24.63
CA VAL A 604 -33.33 26.61 -24.85
C VAL A 604 -33.48 25.15 -24.43
N SER A 605 -32.48 24.30 -24.70
CA SER A 605 -32.50 22.90 -24.31
C SER A 605 -32.45 22.70 -22.79
N VAL A 606 -31.71 23.54 -22.05
CA VAL A 606 -31.75 23.57 -20.57
C VAL A 606 -33.17 23.88 -20.08
N LEU A 607 -33.82 24.90 -20.62
CA LEU A 607 -35.20 25.25 -20.24
C LEU A 607 -36.20 24.12 -20.55
N GLN A 608 -36.02 23.44 -21.69
CA GLN A 608 -36.81 22.25 -22.04
C GLN A 608 -36.58 21.10 -21.05
N LEU A 609 -35.34 20.93 -20.60
CA LEU A 609 -34.97 19.90 -19.63
C LEU A 609 -35.62 20.15 -18.27
N MET A 610 -35.65 21.42 -17.82
CA MET A 610 -36.30 21.81 -16.57
C MET A 610 -37.82 21.70 -16.64
N HIS A 611 -38.44 21.96 -17.81
CA HIS A 611 -39.88 21.76 -18.03
C HIS A 611 -40.32 20.30 -17.86
N LYS A 612 -39.43 19.33 -18.02
CA LYS A 612 -39.79 17.90 -17.85
C LYS A 612 -40.11 17.51 -16.41
N ASP A 613 -39.73 18.33 -15.42
CA ASP A 613 -40.06 18.11 -14.01
C ASP A 613 -41.19 19.04 -13.57
N ASP A 614 -42.32 18.47 -13.15
CA ASP A 614 -43.53 19.23 -12.82
C ASP A 614 -43.32 20.23 -11.68
N LYS A 615 -42.48 19.91 -10.69
CA LYS A 615 -42.23 20.80 -9.54
C LYS A 615 -41.37 21.98 -9.94
N ILE A 616 -40.27 21.72 -10.65
CA ILE A 616 -39.40 22.78 -11.13
C ILE A 616 -40.12 23.65 -12.15
N TRP A 617 -40.98 23.06 -12.98
CA TRP A 617 -41.80 23.83 -13.89
C TRP A 617 -42.76 24.79 -13.18
N GLN A 618 -43.41 24.35 -12.09
CA GLN A 618 -44.21 25.24 -11.24
C GLN A 618 -43.37 26.40 -10.69
N ILE A 619 -42.14 26.15 -10.26
CA ILE A 619 -41.25 27.21 -9.77
C ILE A 619 -40.87 28.17 -10.92
N ILE A 620 -40.46 27.65 -12.08
CA ILE A 620 -40.12 28.46 -13.27
C ILE A 620 -41.31 29.31 -13.73
N SER A 621 -42.54 28.81 -13.60
CA SER A 621 -43.76 29.56 -13.96
C SER A 621 -43.89 30.90 -13.22
N SER A 622 -43.32 30.99 -12.02
CA SER A 622 -43.27 32.24 -11.24
C SER A 622 -42.24 33.26 -11.77
N PHE A 623 -41.30 32.84 -12.63
CA PHE A 623 -40.24 33.66 -13.24
C PHE A 623 -40.52 33.99 -14.72
N LYS A 624 -41.80 34.26 -15.03
CA LYS A 624 -42.23 34.56 -16.40
C LYS A 624 -41.47 35.74 -17.03
N ALA A 625 -41.21 36.79 -16.25
CA ALA A 625 -40.50 37.98 -16.74
C ALA A 625 -39.09 37.64 -17.24
N GLU A 626 -38.36 36.79 -16.52
CA GLU A 626 -37.02 36.34 -16.91
C GLU A 626 -37.07 35.47 -18.19
N ILE A 627 -38.07 34.60 -18.34
CA ILE A 627 -38.26 33.80 -19.56
C ILE A 627 -38.64 34.70 -20.75
N ASP A 628 -39.49 35.70 -20.53
CA ASP A 628 -39.84 36.71 -21.54
C ASP A 628 -38.59 37.49 -21.98
N CYS A 629 -37.72 37.88 -21.04
CA CYS A 629 -36.44 38.52 -21.37
C CYS A 629 -35.50 37.63 -22.21
N ILE A 630 -35.44 36.32 -21.92
CA ILE A 630 -34.68 35.36 -22.74
C ILE A 630 -35.27 35.28 -24.15
N LEU A 631 -36.60 35.18 -24.27
CA LEU A 631 -37.31 35.13 -25.55
C LEU A 631 -37.07 36.40 -26.37
N GLU A 632 -37.20 37.57 -25.76
CA GLU A 632 -36.93 38.87 -26.39
C GLU A 632 -35.47 38.99 -26.82
N SER A 633 -34.52 38.52 -26.00
CA SER A 633 -33.09 38.53 -26.34
C SER A 633 -32.78 37.72 -27.60
N ILE A 634 -33.42 36.55 -27.78
CA ILE A 634 -33.27 35.73 -28.99
C ILE A 634 -33.90 36.41 -30.21
N ILE A 635 -35.06 37.06 -30.04
CA ILE A 635 -35.74 37.80 -31.12
C ILE A 635 -34.89 39.00 -31.57
N VAL A 636 -34.34 39.77 -30.62
CA VAL A 636 -33.45 40.90 -30.90
C VAL A 636 -32.20 40.41 -31.62
N LEU A 637 -31.60 39.31 -31.17
CA LEU A 637 -30.45 38.68 -31.79
C LEU A 637 -30.71 38.26 -33.25
N GLN A 638 -31.89 37.70 -33.57
CA GLN A 638 -32.28 37.38 -34.94
C GLN A 638 -32.48 38.62 -35.83
N SER A 639 -32.98 39.71 -35.25
CA SER A 639 -33.27 40.95 -35.97
C SER A 639 -32.06 41.88 -36.15
N SER A 640 -30.99 41.64 -35.41
CA SER A 640 -29.79 42.47 -35.42
C SER A 640 -29.02 42.35 -36.74
N LYS A 641 -28.80 43.49 -37.40
CA LYS A 641 -27.96 43.59 -38.61
C LYS A 641 -26.46 43.60 -38.31
N GLU A 642 -26.07 43.78 -37.04
CA GLU A 642 -24.68 43.89 -36.59
C GLU A 642 -23.98 42.54 -36.37
N ILE A 643 -24.74 41.45 -36.33
CA ILE A 643 -24.24 40.10 -36.07
C ILE A 643 -24.34 39.30 -37.37
N SER A 644 -23.21 39.05 -38.04
CA SER A 644 -23.16 38.15 -39.20
C SER A 644 -23.37 36.70 -38.74
N MET A 645 -24.56 36.15 -38.97
CA MET A 645 -24.85 34.72 -38.83
C MET A 645 -24.93 34.06 -40.20
N THR A 646 -24.48 32.82 -40.31
CA THR A 646 -24.70 32.00 -41.51
C THR A 646 -26.19 31.64 -41.65
N ILE A 647 -26.59 31.16 -42.85
CA ILE A 647 -27.97 30.70 -43.09
C ILE A 647 -28.32 29.51 -42.18
N GLU A 648 -27.37 28.61 -41.96
CA GLU A 648 -27.52 27.44 -41.08
C GLU A 648 -27.67 27.85 -39.61
N GLU A 649 -26.85 28.78 -39.12
CA GLU A 649 -26.97 29.33 -37.77
C GLU A 649 -28.31 30.02 -37.56
N ARG A 650 -28.78 30.81 -38.53
CA ARG A 650 -30.08 31.51 -38.45
C ARG A 650 -31.24 30.51 -38.38
N HIS A 651 -31.18 29.43 -39.17
CA HIS A 651 -32.17 28.36 -39.13
C HIS A 651 -32.18 27.66 -37.75
N MET A 652 -31.01 27.32 -37.20
CA MET A 652 -30.90 26.70 -35.87
C MET A 652 -31.47 27.57 -34.75
N VAL A 653 -31.13 28.87 -34.75
CA VAL A 653 -31.70 29.84 -33.79
C VAL A 653 -33.22 29.94 -33.96
N GLN A 654 -33.74 29.88 -35.18
CA GLN A 654 -35.18 29.91 -35.44
C GLN A 654 -35.90 28.64 -34.95
N CYS A 655 -35.29 27.46 -35.10
CA CYS A 655 -35.78 26.23 -34.51
C CYS A 655 -35.81 26.30 -32.98
N ALA A 656 -34.73 26.78 -32.34
CA ALA A 656 -34.66 26.95 -30.90
C ALA A 656 -35.73 27.96 -30.39
N LEU A 657 -35.92 29.07 -31.10
CA LEU A 657 -36.99 30.03 -30.80
C LEU A 657 -38.39 29.40 -30.88
N GLY A 658 -38.62 28.55 -31.89
CA GLY A 658 -39.87 27.80 -32.02
C GLY A 658 -40.13 26.89 -30.83
N ARG A 659 -39.10 26.14 -30.39
CA ARG A 659 -39.16 25.27 -29.20
C ARG A 659 -39.43 26.06 -27.91
N LEU A 660 -38.80 27.23 -27.75
CA LEU A 660 -39.04 28.09 -26.58
C LEU A 660 -40.47 28.67 -26.59
N ARG A 661 -41.01 29.06 -27.75
CA ARG A 661 -42.40 29.54 -27.87
C ARG A 661 -43.41 28.48 -27.46
N THR A 662 -43.19 27.22 -27.82
CA THR A 662 -44.07 26.11 -27.39
C THR A 662 -44.07 25.91 -25.88
N LEU A 663 -42.92 26.06 -25.22
CA LEU A 663 -42.80 26.03 -23.75
C LEU A 663 -43.53 27.23 -23.12
N HIS A 664 -43.29 28.43 -23.64
CA HIS A 664 -43.92 29.65 -23.14
C HIS A 664 -45.45 29.64 -23.29
N SER A 665 -46.00 29.09 -24.38
CA SER A 665 -47.45 28.91 -24.51
C SER A 665 -48.03 27.95 -23.46
N GLY A 666 -47.26 26.96 -23.00
CA GLY A 666 -47.66 26.07 -21.90
C GLY A 666 -47.73 26.79 -20.55
N MET A 667 -46.91 27.83 -20.33
CA MET A 667 -46.98 28.68 -19.13
C MET A 667 -48.23 29.56 -19.06
N GLN A 668 -48.89 29.81 -20.20
CA GLN A 668 -50.12 30.62 -20.24
C GLN A 668 -51.38 29.81 -19.90
N SER A 669 -51.27 28.48 -19.86
CA SER A 669 -52.38 27.55 -19.59
C SER A 669 -52.39 26.95 -18.17
N VAL A 670 -51.33 27.21 -17.39
CA VAL A 670 -51.22 26.86 -15.95
C VAL A 670 -51.51 28.12 -15.15
#